data_AF-A0A7W5UIC6-F1
#
_entry.id   AF-A0A7W5UIC6-F1
#
_cell.length_a   1.000
_cell.length_b   1.000
_cell.length_c   1.000
_cell.angle_alpha   90.00
_cell.angle_beta   90.00
_cell.angle_gamma   90.00
#
_symmetry.space_group_name_H-M   'P 1'
#
loop_
_entity.id
_entity.type
_entity.pdbx_description
1 polymer ?
#
loop_
_entity_poly.entity_id
_entity_poly.type
_entity_poly.pdbx_seq_one_letter_code
_entity_poly.pdbx_strand_id
1 'polypeptide(L)'
;MMKRFLNILFLFISIAASSQATLPDSIANRCAMLAARGEVRQLRPLYRQHKAELPTYVRLFCDLAIARAEGNNNRTNQCVDSLVSNFPKQVGAVGRLTLTELKAENLFNDGLYDELQAYADEQVLYLKRHNFKAARIDVFRDYARKAIRYGSSGESGRILGMAERRSDFELLKAYRSDQSLTAFARLTARAELARAFNLPDAACASADSLLRFYADSLNAEVQTTYLTTCIENYISQGLWKKLAEFCEFATTLPQLRAVPLEIFSSIARELRNEQPFALEQPATPISVPTTRDWPLLLPVSVNGGSNVFFHLNTGQHLTIITEADARQFGARVLNVTLAVNTMFGKVNVRPAFLRELRIGSVRFRNLLVYVFPVEEMTAEMKPEICRILGNRELMRLGEVRIYPEKIVFAPSQMDVRKSQPNLRLNDNYRLQLQAEYGDAICGLSLESGSPGNVLSAVVFPPEETDTLDFHLTLNGECALVPAVELSEVKDGNSCGILGLPFLRGFSLVRFDFGGMKLTIEGKQQYNHRYLTDYTADGDLFGLERNAPALQAVTDDSVTSDFLRLLVDKGKNVPNSVVSLARRLEPALFGSRSEEELLMVEIEKVRALGGIGHYSEAAADCRKLLDNNAFSGSSRLEIQRYEQLLRAAIPFGAPQYLSTADSLAVPFNQADKTVSVQAGKKSYISSIDITQSITTLSTKAVQKLGAHVFFRDIQNTYAMLPEIAIGTARFRNIFCKVVEDKDIKITLGFNLFRLIPQLTLTQNQLILGKHQTASGTPMRFDKYLCVQGETNAGYVTLRLKMSGQNSLLRLKDTPVSVAEAKIQASDAVPGDYNEQENPYQGEISIDYLINRQGRVTFDWEKMRME
;
A
#
# COMPACT_ATOMS: atom_id res chain seq x y z
N MET A 1 -26.38 16.67 8.98
CA MET A 1 -26.68 17.99 9.56
C MET A 1 -26.09 19.16 8.74
N MET A 2 -24.90 19.01 8.14
CA MET A 2 -24.24 19.98 7.22
C MET A 2 -25.14 20.58 6.12
N LYS A 3 -25.96 19.77 5.41
CA LYS A 3 -26.82 20.26 4.31
C LYS A 3 -27.92 21.25 4.73
N ARG A 4 -28.31 21.29 6.02
CA ARG A 4 -29.34 22.23 6.51
C ARG A 4 -28.75 23.60 6.89
N PHE A 5 -27.50 23.65 7.34
CA PHE A 5 -26.82 24.90 7.68
C PHE A 5 -26.47 25.74 6.44
N LEU A 6 -26.01 25.10 5.36
CA LEU A 6 -25.61 25.77 4.11
C LEU A 6 -26.80 26.49 3.42
N ASN A 7 -27.99 25.89 3.47
CA ASN A 7 -29.20 26.45 2.85
C ASN A 7 -29.84 27.59 3.67
N ILE A 8 -29.56 27.67 4.97
CA ILE A 8 -30.15 28.68 5.85
C ILE A 8 -29.29 29.95 5.87
N LEU A 9 -27.97 29.84 5.70
CA LEU A 9 -27.14 31.05 5.64
C LEU A 9 -27.27 31.84 4.33
N PHE A 10 -27.67 31.18 3.24
CA PHE A 10 -28.06 31.82 1.98
C PHE A 10 -29.24 32.81 2.16
N LEU A 11 -30.08 32.63 3.19
CA LEU A 11 -31.21 33.51 3.49
C LEU A 11 -30.80 34.85 4.13
N PHE A 12 -29.56 34.99 4.64
CA PHE A 12 -29.09 36.25 5.26
C PHE A 12 -28.62 37.28 4.25
N ILE A 13 -28.24 36.87 3.04
CA ILE A 13 -27.75 37.80 2.00
C ILE A 13 -28.90 38.64 1.43
N SER A 14 -30.16 38.17 1.54
CA SER A 14 -31.34 38.87 1.00
C SER A 14 -31.88 40.01 1.88
N ILE A 15 -31.40 40.17 3.13
CA ILE A 15 -31.98 41.14 4.09
C ILE A 15 -30.99 42.27 4.45
N ALA A 16 -29.74 42.22 4.00
CA ALA A 16 -28.76 43.30 4.23
C ALA A 16 -28.98 44.56 3.36
N ALA A 17 -29.96 44.58 2.46
CA ALA A 17 -30.30 45.75 1.66
C ALA A 17 -31.29 46.67 2.38
N SER A 18 -30.88 47.32 3.47
CA SER A 18 -31.48 48.60 3.94
C SER A 18 -30.83 49.09 5.25
N SER A 19 -29.75 49.84 5.14
CA SER A 19 -29.52 51.06 5.95
C SER A 19 -28.24 51.76 5.49
N GLN A 20 -28.34 53.07 5.27
CA GLN A 20 -27.26 53.93 4.79
C GLN A 20 -26.14 54.09 5.84
N ALA A 21 -24.88 53.82 5.45
CA ALA A 21 -23.82 54.83 5.29
C ALA A 21 -22.41 54.18 5.17
N THR A 22 -21.77 54.42 4.02
CA THR A 22 -20.31 54.51 3.76
C THR A 22 -19.37 53.39 4.25
N LEU A 23 -19.39 52.25 3.55
CA LEU A 23 -18.23 51.43 3.12
C LEU A 23 -18.70 50.60 1.89
N PRO A 24 -17.82 50.08 1.01
CA PRO A 24 -18.28 49.35 -0.16
C PRO A 24 -18.94 48.05 0.30
N ASP A 25 -20.26 47.95 0.11
CA ASP A 25 -21.09 46.77 0.43
C ASP A 25 -20.45 45.44 -0.04
N SER A 26 -19.54 45.46 -1.02
CA SER A 26 -18.89 44.28 -1.57
C SER A 26 -17.93 43.56 -0.61
N ILE A 27 -17.13 44.26 0.21
CA ILE A 27 -16.12 43.60 1.09
C ILE A 27 -16.78 42.97 2.31
N ALA A 28 -17.71 43.68 2.95
CA ALA A 28 -18.49 43.14 4.06
C ALA A 28 -19.33 41.93 3.62
N ASN A 29 -20.00 42.01 2.46
CA ASN A 29 -20.74 40.88 1.90
C ASN A 29 -19.82 39.71 1.52
N ARG A 30 -18.62 39.99 0.98
CA ARG A 30 -17.63 38.95 0.66
C ARG A 30 -17.13 38.25 1.92
N CYS A 31 -16.76 38.98 2.97
CA CYS A 31 -16.32 38.39 4.24
C CYS A 31 -17.45 37.57 4.90
N ALA A 32 -18.67 38.11 4.93
CA ALA A 32 -19.83 37.39 5.43
C ALA A 32 -20.11 36.11 4.63
N MET A 33 -20.01 36.15 3.29
CA MET A 33 -20.21 35.00 2.41
C MET A 33 -19.12 33.94 2.57
N LEU A 34 -17.86 34.33 2.74
CA LEU A 34 -16.78 33.39 2.97
C LEU A 34 -16.90 32.73 4.35
N ALA A 35 -17.20 33.52 5.39
CA ALA A 35 -17.55 32.99 6.71
C ALA A 35 -18.74 32.03 6.64
N ALA A 36 -19.74 32.36 5.82
CA ALA A 36 -20.94 31.56 5.64
C ALA A 36 -20.67 30.18 5.07
N ARG A 37 -19.79 30.13 4.06
CA ARG A 37 -19.41 28.92 3.35
C ARG A 37 -18.35 28.12 4.10
N GLY A 38 -17.81 28.67 5.20
CA GLY A 38 -16.68 28.08 5.90
C GLY A 38 -15.38 28.16 5.08
N GLU A 39 -15.28 29.06 4.11
CA GLU A 39 -14.11 29.27 3.26
C GLU A 39 -13.05 30.09 4.03
N VAL A 40 -12.58 29.53 5.15
CA VAL A 40 -11.75 30.25 6.13
C VAL A 40 -10.41 30.70 5.54
N ARG A 41 -9.83 29.98 4.57
CA ARG A 41 -8.56 30.39 3.92
C ARG A 41 -8.71 31.69 3.14
N GLN A 42 -9.80 31.84 2.39
CA GLN A 42 -10.08 33.08 1.66
C GLN A 42 -10.55 34.19 2.61
N LEU A 43 -11.23 33.82 3.70
CA LEU A 43 -11.71 34.76 4.72
C LEU A 43 -10.55 35.40 5.51
N ARG A 44 -9.59 34.61 6.00
CA ARG A 44 -8.51 35.08 6.90
C ARG A 44 -7.76 36.31 6.37
N PRO A 45 -7.23 36.35 5.13
CA PRO A 45 -6.49 37.52 4.64
C PRO A 45 -7.39 38.74 4.48
N LEU A 46 -8.59 38.58 3.91
CA LEU A 46 -9.56 39.68 3.76
C LEU A 46 -9.99 40.24 5.12
N TYR A 47 -10.26 39.34 6.06
CA TYR A 47 -10.66 39.70 7.41
C TYR A 47 -9.52 40.39 8.16
N ARG A 48 -8.27 39.88 8.09
CA ARG A 48 -7.09 40.55 8.68
C ARG A 48 -6.90 41.95 8.11
N GLN A 49 -7.02 42.13 6.80
CA GLN A 49 -6.79 43.39 6.11
C GLN A 49 -7.90 44.42 6.37
N HIS A 50 -9.16 44.00 6.41
CA HIS A 50 -10.32 44.91 6.48
C HIS A 50 -11.06 44.85 7.83
N LYS A 51 -10.52 44.18 8.86
CA LYS A 51 -11.22 43.96 10.15
C LYS A 51 -11.80 45.23 10.75
N ALA A 52 -11.03 46.32 10.73
CA ALA A 52 -11.41 47.61 11.32
C ALA A 52 -12.57 48.29 10.59
N GLU A 53 -12.75 47.95 9.31
CA GLU A 53 -13.75 48.52 8.39
C GLU A 53 -15.07 47.73 8.40
N LEU A 54 -15.09 46.52 8.96
CA LEU A 54 -16.27 45.67 8.95
C LEU A 54 -17.25 46.02 10.08
N PRO A 55 -18.57 46.00 9.81
CA PRO A 55 -19.58 46.10 10.86
C PRO A 55 -19.37 45.04 11.95
N THR A 56 -19.63 45.39 13.22
CA THR A 56 -19.39 44.51 14.37
C THR A 56 -20.05 43.13 14.26
N TYR A 57 -21.26 43.06 13.70
CA TYR A 57 -21.94 41.78 13.51
C TYR A 57 -21.24 40.90 12.45
N VAL A 58 -20.75 41.49 11.35
CA VAL A 58 -19.98 40.77 10.31
C VAL A 58 -18.67 40.26 10.91
N ARG A 59 -17.98 41.09 11.70
CA ARG A 59 -16.79 40.66 12.43
C ARG A 59 -17.06 39.48 13.35
N LEU A 60 -18.16 39.49 14.10
CA LEU A 60 -18.55 38.39 14.98
C LEU A 60 -18.88 37.11 14.19
N PHE A 61 -19.51 37.22 13.01
CA PHE A 61 -19.72 36.08 12.12
C PHE A 61 -18.40 35.53 11.56
N CYS A 62 -17.47 36.40 11.19
CA CYS A 62 -16.13 35.99 10.75
C CYS A 62 -15.34 35.34 11.89
N ASP A 63 -15.32 35.95 13.08
CA ASP A 63 -14.69 35.40 14.28
C ASP A 63 -15.32 34.06 14.67
N LEU A 64 -16.65 33.91 14.57
CA LEU A 64 -17.35 32.65 14.80
C LEU A 64 -16.91 31.56 13.81
N ALA A 65 -16.88 31.87 12.51
CA ALA A 65 -16.47 30.91 11.48
C ALA A 65 -15.01 30.48 11.66
N ILE A 66 -14.12 31.42 12.00
CA ILE A 66 -12.71 31.16 12.29
C ILE A 66 -12.56 30.33 13.56
N ALA A 67 -13.17 30.73 14.67
CA ALA A 67 -13.08 30.00 15.94
C ALA A 67 -13.67 28.60 15.86
N ARG A 68 -14.76 28.43 15.11
CA ARG A 68 -15.39 27.12 14.85
C ARG A 68 -14.49 26.23 14.03
N ALA A 69 -13.85 26.78 12.99
CA ALA A 69 -12.85 26.03 12.26
C ALA A 69 -11.77 25.57 13.25
N GLU A 70 -11.16 26.50 13.99
CA GLU A 70 -10.08 26.26 14.97
C GLU A 70 -10.45 25.29 16.11
N GLY A 71 -11.72 24.90 16.26
CA GLY A 71 -12.19 24.07 17.37
C GLY A 71 -12.12 24.79 18.72
N ASN A 72 -12.02 26.12 18.72
CA ASN A 72 -12.01 26.91 19.95
C ASN A 72 -13.46 27.10 20.44
N ASN A 73 -13.96 26.11 21.18
CA ASN A 73 -15.33 26.08 21.69
C ASN A 73 -15.66 27.28 22.58
N ASN A 74 -14.71 27.71 23.43
CA ASN A 74 -14.88 28.88 24.28
C ASN A 74 -15.09 30.15 23.44
N ARG A 75 -14.19 30.43 22.48
CA ARG A 75 -14.33 31.59 21.58
C ARG A 75 -15.60 31.50 20.72
N THR A 76 -15.93 30.31 20.24
CA THR A 76 -17.18 30.05 19.51
C THR A 76 -18.39 30.42 20.34
N ASN A 77 -18.45 29.97 21.59
CA ASN A 77 -19.54 30.26 22.52
C ASN A 77 -19.65 31.77 22.84
N GLN A 78 -18.52 32.47 23.03
CA GLN A 78 -18.49 33.93 23.21
C GLN A 78 -19.07 34.68 22.00
N CYS A 79 -18.72 34.24 20.78
CA CYS A 79 -19.26 34.81 19.54
C CYS A 79 -20.76 34.54 19.41
N VAL A 80 -21.21 33.32 19.73
CA VAL A 80 -22.64 32.96 19.78
C VAL A 80 -23.40 33.87 20.73
N ASP A 81 -22.93 34.02 21.98
CA ASP A 81 -23.59 34.83 23.00
C ASP A 81 -23.71 36.29 22.56
N SER A 82 -22.63 36.84 21.98
CA SER A 82 -22.59 38.21 21.46
C SER A 82 -23.55 38.41 20.27
N LEU A 83 -23.58 37.48 19.32
CA LEU A 83 -24.48 37.54 18.16
C LEU A 83 -25.95 37.43 18.57
N VAL A 84 -26.26 36.47 19.43
CA VAL A 84 -27.63 36.15 19.86
C VAL A 84 -28.22 37.24 20.76
N SER A 85 -27.40 37.87 21.60
CA SER A 85 -27.85 38.90 22.55
C SER A 85 -27.85 40.31 21.95
N ASN A 86 -26.79 40.69 21.24
CA ASN A 86 -26.60 42.07 20.78
C ASN A 86 -27.08 42.31 19.35
N PHE A 87 -27.19 41.26 18.51
CA PHE A 87 -27.59 41.37 17.10
C PHE A 87 -28.76 40.44 16.71
N PRO A 88 -29.86 40.35 17.50
CA PRO A 88 -30.92 39.38 17.27
C PRO A 88 -31.68 39.60 15.96
N LYS A 89 -31.77 40.84 15.46
CA LYS A 89 -32.42 41.15 14.18
C LYS A 89 -31.60 40.61 12.99
N GLN A 90 -30.29 40.75 13.06
CA GLN A 90 -29.35 40.30 12.03
C GLN A 90 -29.18 38.78 12.04
N VAL A 91 -29.30 38.14 13.21
CA VAL A 91 -29.24 36.68 13.37
C VAL A 91 -30.56 35.99 13.02
N GLY A 92 -31.70 36.66 13.20
CA GLY A 92 -33.01 36.09 12.91
C GLY A 92 -33.36 34.84 13.73
N ALA A 93 -34.60 34.35 13.58
CA ALA A 93 -35.09 33.23 14.40
C ALA A 93 -34.39 31.90 14.09
N VAL A 94 -34.10 31.62 12.81
CA VAL A 94 -33.47 30.37 12.38
C VAL A 94 -31.98 30.35 12.71
N GLY A 95 -31.28 31.47 12.48
CA GLY A 95 -29.87 31.61 12.89
C GLY A 95 -29.71 31.52 14.40
N ARG A 96 -30.64 32.08 15.19
CA ARG A 96 -30.61 31.93 16.65
C ARG A 96 -30.66 30.48 17.08
N LEU A 97 -31.64 29.70 16.58
CA LEU A 97 -31.74 28.27 16.91
C LEU A 97 -30.44 27.54 16.58
N THR A 98 -29.90 27.82 15.41
CA THR A 98 -28.67 27.23 14.89
C THR A 98 -27.45 27.52 15.78
N LEU A 99 -27.27 28.77 16.19
CA LEU A 99 -26.16 29.21 17.05
C LEU A 99 -26.34 28.71 18.49
N THR A 100 -27.57 28.74 19.00
CA THR A 100 -27.85 28.29 20.37
C THR A 100 -27.74 26.77 20.52
N GLU A 101 -28.14 26.00 19.50
CA GLU A 101 -27.90 24.55 19.41
C GLU A 101 -26.37 24.26 19.36
N LEU A 102 -25.60 25.05 18.58
CA LEU A 102 -24.13 24.92 18.52
C LEU A 102 -23.46 25.15 19.89
N LYS A 103 -23.89 26.16 20.66
CA LYS A 103 -23.36 26.37 22.01
C LYS A 103 -23.68 25.20 22.95
N ALA A 104 -24.89 24.65 22.89
CA ALA A 104 -25.25 23.48 23.67
C ALA A 104 -24.39 22.26 23.30
N GLU A 105 -24.13 22.05 22.01
CA GLU A 105 -23.24 21.00 21.51
C GLU A 105 -21.79 21.20 22.00
N ASN A 106 -21.27 22.43 21.98
CA ASN A 106 -19.93 22.75 22.47
C ASN A 106 -19.79 22.48 23.97
N LEU A 107 -20.71 22.98 24.81
CA LEU A 107 -20.71 22.74 26.26
C LEU A 107 -20.78 21.25 26.58
N PHE A 108 -21.56 20.51 25.80
CA PHE A 108 -21.66 19.06 25.91
C PHE A 108 -20.33 18.37 25.58
N ASN A 109 -19.68 18.72 24.47
CA ASN A 109 -18.41 18.15 24.05
C ASN A 109 -17.29 18.46 25.05
N ASP A 110 -17.29 19.65 25.65
CA ASP A 110 -16.33 20.04 26.68
C ASP A 110 -16.61 19.34 28.04
N GLY A 111 -17.79 18.73 28.20
CA GLY A 111 -18.19 18.04 29.45
C GLY A 111 -18.62 18.98 30.56
N LEU A 112 -18.96 20.22 30.22
CA LEU A 112 -19.44 21.25 31.15
C LEU A 112 -20.93 21.04 31.41
N TYR A 113 -21.28 19.94 32.07
CA TYR A 113 -22.68 19.49 32.21
C TYR A 113 -23.53 20.44 33.05
N ASP A 114 -23.00 21.03 34.12
CA ASP A 114 -23.76 21.99 34.94
C ASP A 114 -24.12 23.25 34.13
N GLU A 115 -23.16 23.77 33.37
CA GLU A 115 -23.38 24.91 32.46
C GLU A 115 -24.34 24.54 31.32
N LEU A 116 -24.20 23.35 30.74
CA LEU A 116 -25.10 22.84 29.71
C LEU A 116 -26.55 22.75 30.21
N GLN A 117 -26.76 22.23 31.42
CA GLN A 117 -28.09 22.12 32.00
C GLN A 117 -28.73 23.50 32.17
N ALA A 118 -28.02 24.41 32.84
CA ALA A 118 -28.52 25.77 33.09
C ALA A 118 -28.86 26.49 31.77
N TYR A 119 -27.96 26.38 30.78
CA TYR A 119 -28.16 26.98 29.47
C TYR A 119 -29.34 26.35 28.69
N ALA A 120 -29.47 25.02 28.73
CA ALA A 120 -30.56 24.33 28.07
C ALA A 120 -31.93 24.68 28.68
N ASP A 121 -32.03 24.77 30.01
CA ASP A 121 -33.25 25.18 30.71
C ASP A 121 -33.63 26.63 30.35
N GLU A 122 -32.66 27.53 30.27
CA GLU A 122 -32.85 28.90 29.79
C GLU A 122 -33.42 28.93 28.36
N GLN A 123 -32.84 28.15 27.44
CA GLN A 123 -33.33 28.08 26.06
C GLN A 123 -34.74 27.49 25.96
N VAL A 124 -35.08 26.48 26.78
CA VAL A 124 -36.44 25.93 26.84
C VAL A 124 -37.46 26.99 27.24
N LEU A 125 -37.16 27.80 28.27
CA LEU A 125 -38.02 28.90 28.71
C LEU A 125 -38.16 29.97 27.61
N TYR A 126 -37.04 30.36 26.99
CA TYR A 126 -37.04 31.33 25.89
C TYR A 126 -37.92 30.85 24.73
N LEU A 127 -37.72 29.63 24.26
CA LEU A 127 -38.43 29.08 23.09
C LEU A 127 -39.93 28.91 23.34
N LYS A 128 -40.33 28.52 24.56
CA LYS A 128 -41.73 28.50 24.97
C LYS A 128 -42.35 29.90 24.96
N ARG A 129 -41.68 30.88 25.56
CA ARG A 129 -42.16 32.28 25.62
C ARG A 129 -42.38 32.88 24.24
N HIS A 130 -41.60 32.45 23.25
CA HIS A 130 -41.67 32.93 21.87
C HIS A 130 -42.40 31.98 20.91
N ASN A 131 -43.19 31.02 21.43
CA ASN A 131 -44.06 30.13 20.66
C ASN A 131 -43.35 29.33 19.56
N PHE A 132 -42.10 28.90 19.79
CA PHE A 132 -41.42 27.98 18.86
C PHE A 132 -42.06 26.60 18.88
N LYS A 133 -41.95 25.88 17.76
CA LYS A 133 -42.47 24.50 17.62
C LYS A 133 -41.88 23.57 18.69
N ALA A 134 -42.70 22.67 19.24
CA ALA A 134 -42.30 21.69 20.24
C ALA A 134 -41.02 20.93 19.88
N ALA A 135 -40.89 20.49 18.62
CA ALA A 135 -39.70 19.78 18.14
C ALA A 135 -38.37 20.56 18.31
N ARG A 136 -38.39 21.90 18.37
CA ARG A 136 -37.20 22.73 18.64
C ARG A 136 -36.92 22.86 20.13
N ILE A 137 -37.98 22.93 20.94
CA ILE A 137 -37.88 22.92 22.41
C ILE A 137 -37.30 21.56 22.87
N ASP A 138 -37.71 20.48 22.23
CA ASP A 138 -37.31 19.12 22.60
C ASP A 138 -35.81 18.85 22.41
N VAL A 139 -35.14 19.55 21.50
CA VAL A 139 -33.67 19.49 21.35
C VAL A 139 -32.97 19.94 22.63
N PHE A 140 -33.38 21.09 23.19
CA PHE A 140 -32.78 21.59 24.44
C PHE A 140 -33.21 20.79 25.66
N ARG A 141 -34.45 20.27 25.69
CA ARG A 141 -34.84 19.29 26.72
C ARG A 141 -33.97 18.04 26.68
N ASP A 142 -33.54 17.61 25.50
CA ASP A 142 -32.62 16.48 25.37
C ASP A 142 -31.25 16.80 25.97
N TYR A 143 -30.69 17.97 25.64
CA TYR A 143 -29.43 18.44 26.25
C TYR A 143 -29.51 18.57 27.77
N ALA A 144 -30.59 19.13 28.32
CA ALA A 144 -30.80 19.22 29.76
C ALA A 144 -30.84 17.83 30.42
N ARG A 145 -31.54 16.86 29.81
CA ARG A 145 -31.57 15.47 30.30
C ARG A 145 -30.20 14.80 30.24
N LYS A 146 -29.45 15.00 29.14
CA LYS A 146 -28.08 14.52 28.99
C LYS A 146 -27.16 15.09 30.07
N ALA A 147 -27.23 16.40 30.29
CA ALA A 147 -26.47 17.10 31.32
C ALA A 147 -26.73 16.54 32.72
N ILE A 148 -28.01 16.37 33.10
CA ILE A 148 -28.38 15.72 34.37
C ILE A 148 -27.80 14.31 34.44
N ARG A 149 -28.04 13.49 33.41
CA ARG A 149 -27.60 12.09 33.35
C ARG A 149 -26.09 11.95 33.56
N TYR A 150 -25.30 12.82 32.94
CA TYR A 150 -23.84 12.71 32.93
C TYR A 150 -23.16 13.51 34.06
N GLY A 151 -23.71 14.65 34.47
CA GLY A 151 -23.14 15.52 35.50
C GLY A 151 -23.53 15.14 36.93
N SER A 152 -24.77 14.71 37.17
CA SER A 152 -25.31 14.55 38.54
C SER A 152 -25.34 13.10 39.08
N SER A 153 -25.00 12.11 38.25
CA SER A 153 -25.09 10.68 38.60
C SER A 153 -23.80 10.09 39.19
N GLY A 154 -22.96 10.93 39.80
CA GLY A 154 -21.64 10.54 40.32
C GLY A 154 -20.76 9.83 39.27
N GLU A 155 -19.97 8.86 39.71
CA GLU A 155 -19.04 8.08 38.88
C GLU A 155 -19.68 7.42 37.65
N SER A 156 -20.92 6.92 37.78
CA SER A 156 -21.66 6.33 36.65
C SER A 156 -21.99 7.39 35.59
N GLY A 157 -22.36 8.60 36.00
CA GLY A 157 -22.60 9.73 35.10
C GLY A 157 -21.32 10.13 34.35
N ARG A 158 -20.20 10.22 35.08
CA ARG A 158 -18.88 10.55 34.52
C ARG A 158 -18.45 9.56 33.43
N ILE A 159 -18.59 8.26 33.70
CA ILE A 159 -18.27 7.19 32.74
C ILE A 159 -19.16 7.26 31.50
N LEU A 160 -20.48 7.45 31.69
CA LEU A 160 -21.42 7.59 30.58
C LEU A 160 -21.14 8.83 29.72
N GLY A 161 -20.78 9.96 30.36
CA GLY A 161 -20.39 11.18 29.67
C GLY A 161 -19.11 11.03 28.85
N MET A 162 -18.11 10.29 29.34
CA MET A 162 -16.91 9.97 28.56
C MET A 162 -17.21 9.04 27.37
N ALA A 163 -18.06 8.03 27.57
CA ALA A 163 -18.48 7.11 26.52
C ALA A 163 -19.24 7.81 25.38
N GLU A 164 -20.17 8.70 25.74
CA GLU A 164 -20.97 9.48 24.80
C GLU A 164 -20.11 10.48 24.00
N ARG A 165 -19.08 11.07 24.60
CA ARG A 165 -18.14 12.00 23.94
C ARG A 165 -17.04 11.32 23.11
N ARG A 166 -16.97 9.98 23.11
CA ARG A 166 -15.90 9.20 22.47
C ARG A 166 -14.50 9.51 23.02
N SER A 167 -14.40 9.81 24.31
CA SER A 167 -13.11 10.00 25.02
C SER A 167 -12.49 8.64 25.38
N ASP A 168 -12.28 7.77 24.39
CA ASP A 168 -12.04 6.32 24.61
C ASP A 168 -10.79 6.02 25.44
N PHE A 169 -9.71 6.79 25.25
CA PHE A 169 -8.47 6.65 26.04
C PHE A 169 -8.66 7.08 27.50
N GLU A 170 -9.37 8.17 27.75
CA GLU A 170 -9.70 8.64 29.10
C GLU A 170 -10.69 7.68 29.79
N LEU A 171 -11.69 7.20 29.04
CA LEU A 171 -12.64 6.21 29.49
C LEU A 171 -11.95 4.92 29.92
N LEU A 172 -10.96 4.45 29.13
CA LEU A 172 -10.20 3.25 29.45
C LEU A 172 -9.45 3.40 30.78
N LYS A 173 -8.83 4.57 31.01
CA LYS A 173 -8.13 4.88 32.27
C LYS A 173 -9.10 4.95 33.44
N ALA A 174 -10.22 5.64 33.28
CA ALA A 174 -11.24 5.81 34.32
C ALA A 174 -11.98 4.51 34.68
N TYR A 175 -12.27 3.66 33.69
CA TYR A 175 -13.00 2.40 33.89
C TYR A 175 -12.18 1.37 34.68
N ARG A 176 -10.84 1.36 34.54
CA ARG A 176 -9.95 0.42 35.25
C ARG A 176 -9.88 0.66 36.76
N SER A 177 -10.20 1.86 37.23
CA SER A 177 -9.99 2.29 38.61
C SER A 177 -11.21 2.14 39.54
N ASP A 178 -12.35 1.63 39.08
CA ASP A 178 -13.61 1.77 39.82
C ASP A 178 -14.50 0.50 39.87
N GLN A 179 -15.02 0.20 41.06
CA GLN A 179 -15.89 -0.96 41.33
C GLN A 179 -17.39 -0.61 41.46
N SER A 180 -17.74 0.68 41.57
CA SER A 180 -19.07 1.16 42.01
C SER A 180 -20.06 1.51 40.88
N LEU A 181 -19.80 1.07 39.65
CA LEU A 181 -20.64 1.37 38.48
C LEU A 181 -21.96 0.60 38.47
N THR A 182 -23.05 1.30 38.10
CA THR A 182 -24.35 0.67 37.77
C THR A 182 -24.20 -0.33 36.62
N ALA A 183 -25.13 -1.30 36.54
CA ALA A 183 -25.11 -2.30 35.47
C ALA A 183 -25.18 -1.65 34.07
N PHE A 184 -26.02 -0.64 33.90
CA PHE A 184 -26.13 0.12 32.65
C PHE A 184 -24.81 0.81 32.28
N ALA A 185 -24.23 1.61 33.19
CA ALA A 185 -22.96 2.31 32.94
C ALA A 185 -21.81 1.34 32.65
N ARG A 186 -21.76 0.20 33.35
CA ARG A 186 -20.77 -0.85 33.13
C ARG A 186 -20.91 -1.49 31.76
N LEU A 187 -22.13 -1.79 31.31
CA LEU A 187 -22.38 -2.36 30.00
C LEU A 187 -22.06 -1.36 28.88
N THR A 188 -22.48 -0.10 29.01
CA THR A 188 -22.15 0.96 28.03
C THR A 188 -20.64 1.14 27.91
N ALA A 189 -19.92 1.29 29.02
CA ALA A 189 -18.47 1.41 28.99
C ALA A 189 -17.79 0.19 28.35
N ARG A 190 -18.25 -1.03 28.66
CA ARG A 190 -17.75 -2.25 28.03
C ARG A 190 -18.01 -2.29 26.53
N ALA A 191 -19.20 -1.90 26.08
CA ALA A 191 -19.55 -1.87 24.67
C ALA A 191 -18.66 -0.88 23.90
N GLU A 192 -18.52 0.35 24.40
CA GLU A 192 -17.71 1.38 23.74
C GLU A 192 -16.22 1.05 23.74
N LEU A 193 -15.66 0.66 24.88
CA LEU A 193 -14.25 0.27 24.96
C LEU A 193 -13.96 -0.94 24.08
N ALA A 194 -14.85 -1.93 24.05
CA ALA A 194 -14.66 -3.11 23.22
C ALA A 194 -14.75 -2.77 21.71
N ARG A 195 -15.62 -1.83 21.31
CA ARG A 195 -15.66 -1.31 19.93
C ARG A 195 -14.37 -0.55 19.58
N ALA A 196 -13.97 0.39 20.44
CA ALA A 196 -12.81 1.24 20.20
C ALA A 196 -11.50 0.44 20.16
N PHE A 197 -11.38 -0.61 20.97
CA PHE A 197 -10.14 -1.36 21.16
C PHE A 197 -10.16 -2.79 20.57
N ASN A 198 -10.91 -3.00 19.48
CA ASN A 198 -10.89 -4.24 18.69
C ASN A 198 -11.19 -5.53 19.49
N LEU A 199 -12.24 -5.50 20.31
CA LEU A 199 -12.77 -6.66 21.03
C LEU A 199 -14.20 -6.97 20.55
N PRO A 200 -14.39 -7.41 19.29
CA PRO A 200 -15.71 -7.46 18.63
C PRO A 200 -16.71 -8.39 19.34
N ASP A 201 -16.26 -9.51 19.91
CA ASP A 201 -17.12 -10.40 20.70
C ASP A 201 -17.67 -9.75 21.97
N ALA A 202 -16.79 -9.07 22.71
CA ALA A 202 -17.18 -8.37 23.94
C ALA A 202 -18.07 -7.17 23.63
N ALA A 203 -17.81 -6.48 22.51
CA ALA A 203 -18.63 -5.40 22.01
C ALA A 203 -20.04 -5.89 21.67
N CYS A 204 -20.15 -6.96 20.87
CA CYS A 204 -21.41 -7.58 20.50
C CYS A 204 -22.20 -8.08 21.72
N ALA A 205 -21.55 -8.77 22.66
CA ALA A 205 -22.23 -9.29 23.85
C ALA A 205 -22.78 -8.17 24.75
N SER A 206 -22.01 -7.08 24.92
CA SER A 206 -22.43 -5.92 25.72
C SER A 206 -23.53 -5.14 25.00
N ALA A 207 -23.41 -4.94 23.69
CA ALA A 207 -24.40 -4.29 22.84
C ALA A 207 -25.73 -5.05 22.81
N ASP A 208 -25.71 -6.37 22.60
CA ASP A 208 -26.91 -7.23 22.63
C ASP A 208 -27.60 -7.16 24.01
N SER A 209 -26.84 -7.16 25.10
CA SER A 209 -27.39 -6.98 26.46
C SER A 209 -28.06 -5.62 26.64
N LEU A 210 -27.44 -4.54 26.15
CA LEU A 210 -28.02 -3.19 26.19
C LEU A 210 -29.31 -3.11 25.38
N LEU A 211 -29.35 -3.73 24.19
CA LEU A 211 -30.53 -3.77 23.34
C LEU A 211 -31.66 -4.61 23.95
N ARG A 212 -31.36 -5.69 24.68
CA ARG A 212 -32.40 -6.54 25.29
C ARG A 212 -32.96 -6.00 26.59
N PHE A 213 -32.11 -5.45 27.45
CA PHE A 213 -32.51 -5.09 28.82
C PHE A 213 -32.70 -3.59 29.03
N TYR A 214 -32.16 -2.76 28.14
CA TYR A 214 -32.15 -1.30 28.30
C TYR A 214 -32.58 -0.55 27.04
N ALA A 215 -33.28 -1.19 26.09
CA ALA A 215 -33.72 -0.56 24.84
C ALA A 215 -34.37 0.81 25.05
N ASP A 216 -35.29 0.91 26.02
CA ASP A 216 -36.03 2.15 26.33
C ASP A 216 -35.14 3.27 26.90
N SER A 217 -33.95 2.93 27.40
CA SER A 217 -32.94 3.86 27.91
C SER A 217 -31.92 4.31 26.86
N LEU A 218 -32.01 3.76 25.64
CA LEU A 218 -31.16 4.09 24.50
C LEU A 218 -31.92 4.97 23.51
N ASN A 219 -31.25 5.98 22.97
CA ASN A 219 -31.80 6.74 21.85
C ASN A 219 -31.61 5.95 20.53
N ALA A 220 -32.33 6.37 19.49
CA ALA A 220 -32.28 5.73 18.17
C ALA A 220 -30.85 5.58 17.58
N GLU A 221 -29.98 6.56 17.77
CA GLU A 221 -28.62 6.54 17.22
C GLU A 221 -27.72 5.51 17.91
N VAL A 222 -27.80 5.43 19.24
CA VAL A 222 -27.10 4.43 20.04
C VAL A 222 -27.65 3.02 19.75
N GLN A 223 -28.98 2.88 19.62
CA GLN A 223 -29.57 1.60 19.20
C GLN A 223 -29.04 1.17 17.83
N THR A 224 -29.02 2.06 16.84
CA THR A 224 -28.47 1.80 15.49
C THR A 224 -26.99 1.40 15.55
N THR A 225 -26.20 2.05 16.39
CA THR A 225 -24.77 1.73 16.58
C THR A 225 -24.58 0.33 17.15
N TYR A 226 -25.32 -0.03 18.21
CA TYR A 226 -25.24 -1.34 18.84
C TYR A 226 -25.79 -2.46 17.96
N LEU A 227 -26.86 -2.20 17.21
CA LEU A 227 -27.37 -3.13 16.20
C LEU A 227 -26.32 -3.41 15.13
N THR A 228 -25.71 -2.36 14.59
CA THR A 228 -24.64 -2.50 13.59
C THR A 228 -23.45 -3.25 14.16
N THR A 229 -23.08 -3.00 15.43
CA THR A 229 -22.00 -3.74 16.12
C THR A 229 -22.25 -5.25 16.12
N CYS A 230 -23.46 -5.67 16.50
CA CYS A 230 -23.82 -7.08 16.54
C CYS A 230 -23.89 -7.70 15.14
N ILE A 231 -24.51 -7.00 14.18
CA ILE A 231 -24.60 -7.44 12.77
C ILE A 231 -23.20 -7.66 12.20
N GLU A 232 -22.31 -6.67 12.35
CA GLU A 232 -20.95 -6.76 11.84
C GLU A 232 -20.16 -7.90 12.50
N ASN A 233 -20.34 -8.10 13.81
CA ASN A 233 -19.70 -9.22 14.51
C ASN A 233 -20.16 -10.57 13.94
N TYR A 234 -21.48 -10.80 13.83
CA TYR A 234 -22.02 -12.06 13.30
C TYR A 234 -21.63 -12.31 11.84
N ILE A 235 -21.66 -11.28 10.99
CA ILE A 235 -21.19 -11.36 9.59
C ILE A 235 -19.72 -11.77 9.56
N SER A 236 -18.89 -11.07 10.34
CA SER A 236 -17.45 -11.29 10.32
C SER A 236 -17.08 -12.70 10.78
N GLN A 237 -17.86 -13.31 11.68
CA GLN A 237 -17.65 -14.69 12.13
C GLN A 237 -18.31 -15.75 11.24
N GLY A 238 -19.09 -15.34 10.24
CA GLY A 238 -19.90 -16.25 9.45
C GLY A 238 -20.98 -16.99 10.27
N LEU A 239 -21.49 -16.36 11.32
CA LEU A 239 -22.53 -16.91 12.19
C LEU A 239 -23.93 -16.61 11.63
N TRP A 240 -24.22 -17.13 10.44
CA TRP A 240 -25.39 -16.77 9.64
C TRP A 240 -26.73 -17.06 10.33
N LYS A 241 -26.84 -18.16 11.08
CA LYS A 241 -28.05 -18.49 11.84
C LYS A 241 -28.32 -17.48 12.97
N LYS A 242 -27.28 -17.12 13.72
CA LYS A 242 -27.37 -16.10 14.77
C LYS A 242 -27.69 -14.73 14.20
N LEU A 243 -27.14 -14.39 13.02
CA LEU A 243 -27.46 -13.16 12.32
C LEU A 243 -28.96 -13.09 11.98
N ALA A 244 -29.53 -14.17 11.45
CA ALA A 244 -30.97 -14.22 11.14
C ALA A 244 -31.84 -14.03 12.40
N GLU A 245 -31.57 -14.79 13.47
CA GLU A 245 -32.27 -14.67 14.76
C GLU A 245 -32.14 -13.26 15.36
N PHE A 246 -30.96 -12.66 15.25
CA PHE A 246 -30.71 -11.30 15.74
C PHE A 246 -31.45 -10.25 14.92
N CYS A 247 -31.50 -10.39 13.59
CA CYS A 247 -32.28 -9.50 12.73
C CYS A 247 -33.77 -9.57 13.05
N GLU A 248 -34.33 -10.76 13.29
CA GLU A 248 -35.73 -10.91 13.74
C GLU A 248 -35.96 -10.18 15.07
N PHE A 249 -35.10 -10.41 16.07
CA PHE A 249 -35.16 -9.68 17.33
C PHE A 249 -35.09 -8.15 17.13
N ALA A 250 -34.19 -7.67 16.28
CA ALA A 250 -33.99 -6.25 16.03
C ALA A 250 -35.25 -5.55 15.48
N THR A 251 -36.13 -6.27 14.77
CA THR A 251 -37.41 -5.69 14.30
C THR A 251 -38.37 -5.31 15.43
N THR A 252 -38.17 -5.86 16.63
CA THR A 252 -39.02 -5.59 17.81
C THR A 252 -38.63 -4.32 18.58
N LEU A 253 -37.51 -3.68 18.22
CA LEU A 253 -36.97 -2.55 18.97
C LEU A 253 -37.76 -1.24 18.70
N PRO A 254 -38.02 -0.44 19.75
CA PRO A 254 -38.97 0.68 19.68
C PRO A 254 -38.48 1.89 18.89
N GLN A 255 -37.16 2.05 18.69
CA GLN A 255 -36.56 3.26 18.08
C GLN A 255 -35.67 2.95 16.87
N LEU A 256 -35.95 1.87 16.13
CA LEU A 256 -35.16 1.48 14.97
C LEU A 256 -35.17 2.58 13.89
N ARG A 257 -34.00 3.14 13.58
CA ARG A 257 -33.80 4.03 12.43
C ARG A 257 -32.73 3.48 11.49
N ALA A 258 -33.03 3.51 10.20
CA ALA A 258 -32.08 3.48 9.08
C ALA A 258 -31.23 2.20 8.86
N VAL A 259 -31.26 1.18 9.71
CA VAL A 259 -30.55 -0.09 9.45
C VAL A 259 -31.38 -0.96 8.49
N PRO A 260 -30.84 -1.40 7.34
CA PRO A 260 -31.58 -2.22 6.38
C PRO A 260 -31.61 -3.69 6.81
N LEU A 261 -32.32 -4.01 7.88
CA LEU A 261 -32.36 -5.35 8.47
C LEU A 261 -32.72 -6.46 7.47
N GLU A 262 -33.66 -6.20 6.55
CA GLU A 262 -34.06 -7.20 5.53
C GLU A 262 -32.89 -7.61 4.61
N ILE A 263 -31.97 -6.69 4.33
CA ILE A 263 -30.78 -7.00 3.52
C ILE A 263 -29.90 -7.99 4.29
N PHE A 264 -29.65 -7.74 5.57
CA PHE A 264 -28.84 -8.64 6.40
C PHE A 264 -29.54 -9.98 6.67
N SER A 265 -30.86 -9.99 6.84
CA SER A 265 -31.68 -11.21 6.90
C SER A 265 -31.57 -12.02 5.61
N SER A 266 -31.57 -11.37 4.45
CA SER A 266 -31.41 -12.03 3.16
C SER A 266 -30.01 -12.63 2.98
N ILE A 267 -28.95 -11.91 3.37
CA ILE A 267 -27.58 -12.46 3.42
C ILE A 267 -27.53 -13.69 4.32
N ALA A 268 -28.07 -13.60 5.54
CA ALA A 268 -28.11 -14.69 6.50
C ALA A 268 -28.84 -15.93 5.94
N ARG A 269 -29.93 -15.72 5.21
CA ARG A 269 -30.74 -16.78 4.58
C ARG A 269 -29.98 -17.48 3.46
N GLU A 270 -29.34 -16.71 2.56
CA GLU A 270 -28.54 -17.25 1.45
C GLU A 270 -27.33 -18.03 1.95
N LEU A 271 -26.73 -17.62 3.07
CA LEU A 271 -25.52 -18.23 3.63
C LEU A 271 -25.78 -19.23 4.76
N ARG A 272 -27.04 -19.53 5.11
CA ARG A 272 -27.41 -20.29 6.34
C ARG A 272 -26.75 -21.66 6.51
N ASN A 273 -26.32 -22.27 5.40
CA ASN A 273 -25.70 -23.60 5.35
C ASN A 273 -24.18 -23.55 5.17
N GLU A 274 -23.59 -22.36 4.99
CA GLU A 274 -22.15 -22.21 4.91
C GLU A 274 -21.52 -22.37 6.30
N GLN A 275 -20.28 -22.85 6.30
CA GLN A 275 -19.49 -22.95 7.53
C GLN A 275 -19.13 -21.55 8.06
N PRO A 276 -18.92 -21.42 9.38
CA PRO A 276 -18.37 -20.19 9.96
C PRO A 276 -17.02 -19.82 9.34
N PHE A 277 -16.66 -18.54 9.46
CA PHE A 277 -15.34 -18.06 9.11
C PHE A 277 -14.27 -18.80 9.91
N ALA A 278 -13.14 -19.10 9.27
CA ALA A 278 -11.96 -19.62 9.95
C ALA A 278 -10.68 -18.94 9.46
N LEU A 279 -9.79 -18.58 10.39
CA LEU A 279 -8.44 -18.10 10.10
C LEU A 279 -7.43 -19.20 10.39
N GLU A 280 -6.73 -19.67 9.36
CA GLU A 280 -5.59 -20.58 9.51
C GLU A 280 -4.31 -19.75 9.41
N GLN A 281 -3.68 -19.48 10.56
CA GLN A 281 -2.43 -18.73 10.66
C GLN A 281 -1.37 -19.58 11.37
N PRO A 282 -0.15 -19.72 10.82
CA PRO A 282 0.99 -20.31 11.50
C PRO A 282 1.36 -19.57 12.79
N ALA A 283 1.90 -20.30 13.77
CA ALA A 283 2.40 -19.71 15.01
C ALA A 283 3.65 -18.85 14.79
N THR A 284 4.41 -19.12 13.73
CA THR A 284 5.60 -18.36 13.37
C THR A 284 5.24 -17.18 12.45
N PRO A 285 5.94 -16.04 12.57
CA PRO A 285 5.73 -14.90 11.66
C PRO A 285 5.90 -15.29 10.19
N ILE A 286 5.05 -14.74 9.32
CA ILE A 286 5.10 -14.95 7.87
C ILE A 286 5.49 -13.65 7.21
N SER A 287 6.52 -13.69 6.36
CA SER A 287 6.92 -12.58 5.49
C SER A 287 6.23 -12.70 4.14
N VAL A 288 5.69 -11.60 3.65
CA VAL A 288 5.19 -11.46 2.27
C VAL A 288 5.79 -10.23 1.60
N PRO A 289 6.11 -10.29 0.29
CA PRO A 289 6.56 -9.12 -0.44
C PRO A 289 5.43 -8.09 -0.53
N THR A 290 5.80 -6.82 -0.53
CA THR A 290 4.89 -5.72 -0.86
C THR A 290 5.61 -4.66 -1.68
N THR A 291 4.86 -3.79 -2.34
CA THR A 291 5.41 -2.62 -3.02
C THR A 291 5.86 -1.57 -1.99
N ARG A 292 6.95 -0.89 -2.32
CA ARG A 292 7.50 0.25 -1.59
C ARG A 292 6.62 1.47 -1.73
N ASP A 293 6.31 1.81 -2.96
CA ASP A 293 5.58 3.01 -3.33
C ASP A 293 4.07 2.71 -3.46
N TRP A 294 3.26 3.77 -3.44
CA TRP A 294 1.81 3.65 -3.52
C TRP A 294 1.37 3.17 -4.92
N PRO A 295 0.33 2.31 -5.03
CA PRO A 295 -0.43 1.67 -3.95
C PRO A 295 0.36 0.57 -3.23
N LEU A 296 0.03 0.32 -1.95
CA LEU A 296 0.66 -0.74 -1.14
C LEU A 296 0.08 -2.12 -1.51
N LEU A 297 0.69 -2.80 -2.46
CA LEU A 297 0.18 -4.05 -3.05
C LEU A 297 0.84 -5.28 -2.44
N LEU A 298 0.07 -6.35 -2.24
CA LEU A 298 0.57 -7.67 -1.84
C LEU A 298 -0.05 -8.79 -2.69
N PRO A 299 0.67 -9.89 -2.94
CA PRO A 299 0.13 -11.03 -3.69
C PRO A 299 -0.84 -11.85 -2.85
N VAL A 300 -2.00 -12.16 -3.44
CA VAL A 300 -3.09 -12.93 -2.83
C VAL A 300 -3.59 -13.98 -3.82
N SER A 301 -3.76 -15.21 -3.36
CA SER A 301 -4.44 -16.28 -4.12
C SER A 301 -5.86 -16.45 -3.59
N VAL A 302 -6.84 -16.57 -4.49
CA VAL A 302 -8.24 -16.78 -4.13
C VAL A 302 -8.71 -18.10 -4.72
N ASN A 303 -9.35 -18.94 -3.89
CA ASN A 303 -9.87 -20.26 -4.26
C ASN A 303 -8.85 -21.16 -5.02
N GLY A 304 -7.56 -21.04 -4.72
CA GLY A 304 -6.49 -21.81 -5.36
C GLY A 304 -6.03 -21.29 -6.74
N GLY A 305 -6.51 -20.12 -7.16
CA GLY A 305 -6.09 -19.46 -8.40
C GLY A 305 -4.67 -18.86 -8.32
N SER A 306 -4.19 -18.32 -9.44
CA SER A 306 -2.93 -17.58 -9.50
C SER A 306 -2.95 -16.35 -8.57
N ASN A 307 -1.78 -15.93 -8.10
CA ASN A 307 -1.67 -14.71 -7.30
C ASN A 307 -2.12 -13.49 -8.12
N VAL A 308 -2.96 -12.66 -7.51
CA VAL A 308 -3.32 -11.31 -7.94
C VAL A 308 -2.89 -10.31 -6.86
N PHE A 309 -2.75 -9.04 -7.21
CA PHE A 309 -2.39 -8.01 -6.23
C PHE A 309 -3.61 -7.40 -5.57
N PHE A 310 -3.59 -7.34 -4.24
CA PHE A 310 -4.53 -6.60 -3.41
C PHE A 310 -3.82 -5.40 -2.78
N HIS A 311 -4.52 -4.26 -2.77
CA HIS A 311 -4.14 -3.05 -2.06
C HIS A 311 -4.47 -3.16 -0.57
N LEU A 312 -3.45 -3.11 0.28
CA LEU A 312 -3.62 -3.03 1.72
C LEU A 312 -4.07 -1.62 2.10
N ASN A 313 -5.31 -1.48 2.58
CA ASN A 313 -5.87 -0.18 2.92
C ASN A 313 -6.48 -0.17 4.32
N THR A 314 -5.76 0.39 5.29
CA THR A 314 -6.24 0.56 6.67
C THR A 314 -7.36 1.59 6.82
N GLY A 315 -7.55 2.48 5.84
CA GLY A 315 -8.65 3.44 5.78
C GLY A 315 -9.97 2.84 5.26
N GLN A 316 -9.93 1.63 4.70
CA GLN A 316 -11.10 0.90 4.24
C GLN A 316 -11.45 -0.22 5.22
N HIS A 317 -12.68 -0.23 5.73
CA HIS A 317 -13.11 -1.29 6.65
C HIS A 317 -13.28 -2.65 5.96
N LEU A 318 -13.91 -2.65 4.77
CA LEU A 318 -14.33 -3.86 4.06
C LEU A 318 -13.27 -4.35 3.07
N THR A 319 -13.11 -5.66 2.93
CA THR A 319 -12.39 -6.26 1.80
C THR A 319 -13.25 -6.23 0.53
N ILE A 320 -12.70 -5.68 -0.55
CA ILE A 320 -13.39 -5.39 -1.81
C ILE A 320 -12.67 -6.09 -2.97
N ILE A 321 -13.43 -6.67 -3.90
CA ILE A 321 -12.95 -7.21 -5.18
C ILE A 321 -13.75 -6.60 -6.33
N THR A 322 -13.22 -6.61 -7.55
CA THR A 322 -14.01 -6.15 -8.72
C THR A 322 -15.01 -7.21 -9.18
N GLU A 323 -15.98 -6.83 -10.01
CA GLU A 323 -16.88 -7.80 -10.62
C GLU A 323 -16.15 -8.80 -11.54
N ALA A 324 -15.11 -8.37 -12.26
CA ALA A 324 -14.26 -9.24 -13.06
C ALA A 324 -13.56 -10.29 -12.19
N ASP A 325 -13.04 -9.86 -11.03
CA ASP A 325 -12.41 -10.74 -10.05
C ASP A 325 -13.41 -11.75 -9.47
N ALA A 326 -14.63 -11.32 -9.15
CA ALA A 326 -15.66 -12.22 -8.63
C ALA A 326 -15.95 -13.37 -9.63
N ARG A 327 -16.00 -13.08 -10.92
CA ARG A 327 -16.14 -14.09 -11.98
C ARG A 327 -14.90 -14.98 -12.08
N GLN A 328 -13.71 -14.38 -12.11
CA GLN A 328 -12.42 -15.09 -12.22
C GLN A 328 -12.20 -16.06 -11.04
N PHE A 329 -12.55 -15.63 -9.82
CA PHE A 329 -12.33 -16.41 -8.61
C PHE A 329 -13.44 -17.42 -8.34
N GLY A 330 -14.52 -17.41 -9.14
CA GLY A 330 -15.70 -18.24 -8.89
C GLY A 330 -16.40 -17.88 -7.57
N ALA A 331 -16.43 -16.59 -7.22
CA ALA A 331 -17.11 -16.09 -6.04
C ALA A 331 -18.64 -16.23 -6.18
N ARG A 332 -19.34 -16.62 -5.11
CA ARG A 332 -20.81 -16.63 -5.12
C ARG A 332 -21.31 -15.24 -4.75
N VAL A 333 -21.64 -14.43 -5.76
CA VAL A 333 -22.25 -13.10 -5.58
C VAL A 333 -23.70 -13.25 -5.13
N LEU A 334 -24.06 -12.58 -4.03
CA LEU A 334 -25.40 -12.64 -3.45
C LEU A 334 -26.35 -11.69 -4.18
N ASN A 335 -27.66 -11.93 -4.04
CA ASN A 335 -28.68 -11.13 -4.72
C ASN A 335 -29.19 -9.97 -3.87
N VAL A 336 -28.25 -9.22 -3.28
CA VAL A 336 -28.53 -8.02 -2.49
C VAL A 336 -27.51 -6.93 -2.79
N THR A 337 -27.92 -5.68 -2.61
CA THR A 337 -27.07 -4.51 -2.83
C THR A 337 -27.02 -3.66 -1.57
N LEU A 338 -25.82 -3.20 -1.19
CA LEU A 338 -25.58 -2.37 -0.02
C LEU A 338 -24.80 -1.12 -0.45
N ALA A 339 -25.17 0.03 0.10
CA ALA A 339 -24.39 1.24 -0.12
C ALA A 339 -23.31 1.35 0.96
N VAL A 340 -22.04 1.38 0.54
CA VAL A 340 -20.88 1.44 1.45
C VAL A 340 -20.01 2.65 1.12
N ASN A 341 -19.38 3.22 2.14
CA ASN A 341 -18.36 4.25 1.91
C ASN A 341 -17.04 3.58 1.53
N THR A 342 -16.47 4.02 0.43
CA THR A 342 -15.17 3.59 -0.09
C THR A 342 -14.24 4.80 -0.24
N MET A 343 -12.97 4.57 -0.57
CA MET A 343 -12.05 5.65 -0.95
C MET A 343 -12.51 6.43 -2.20
N PHE A 344 -13.41 5.86 -3.00
CA PHE A 344 -14.02 6.49 -4.17
C PHE A 344 -15.37 7.17 -3.85
N GLY A 345 -15.72 7.30 -2.57
CA GLY A 345 -17.01 7.79 -2.13
C GLY A 345 -18.02 6.67 -1.88
N LYS A 346 -19.31 7.01 -1.90
CA LYS A 346 -20.38 6.06 -1.58
C LYS A 346 -20.73 5.23 -2.81
N VAL A 347 -20.53 3.91 -2.71
CA VAL A 347 -20.68 2.96 -3.82
C VAL A 347 -21.68 1.87 -3.45
N ASN A 348 -22.49 1.45 -4.42
CA ASN A 348 -23.42 0.32 -4.26
C ASN A 348 -22.70 -1.00 -4.56
N VAL A 349 -22.36 -1.75 -3.51
CA VAL A 349 -21.64 -3.03 -3.63
C VAL A 349 -22.58 -4.22 -3.46
N ARG A 350 -22.15 -5.37 -3.96
CA ARG A 350 -22.84 -6.65 -3.75
C ARG A 350 -21.97 -7.59 -2.90
N PRO A 351 -22.47 -8.15 -1.79
CA PRO A 351 -21.72 -9.16 -1.05
C PRO A 351 -21.44 -10.39 -1.92
N ALA A 352 -20.27 -10.99 -1.74
CA ALA A 352 -19.89 -12.25 -2.38
C ALA A 352 -19.16 -13.16 -1.41
N PHE A 353 -19.42 -14.46 -1.53
CA PHE A 353 -18.81 -15.47 -0.68
C PHE A 353 -17.60 -16.11 -1.37
N LEU A 354 -16.47 -16.14 -0.66
CA LEU A 354 -15.23 -16.80 -1.04
C LEU A 354 -14.96 -18.00 -0.13
N ARG A 355 -14.54 -19.12 -0.70
CA ARG A 355 -14.16 -20.30 0.10
C ARG A 355 -12.80 -20.13 0.76
N GLU A 356 -11.86 -19.55 0.03
CA GLU A 356 -10.50 -19.28 0.52
C GLU A 356 -9.93 -18.01 -0.09
N LEU A 357 -9.36 -17.15 0.76
CA LEU A 357 -8.41 -16.10 0.39
C LEU A 357 -7.10 -16.39 1.12
N ARG A 358 -5.99 -16.45 0.40
CA ARG A 358 -4.68 -16.86 0.91
C ARG A 358 -3.63 -15.78 0.67
N ILE A 359 -2.91 -15.44 1.74
CA ILE A 359 -1.80 -14.48 1.74
C ILE A 359 -0.57 -15.19 2.33
N GLY A 360 0.42 -15.50 1.48
CA GLY A 360 1.54 -16.35 1.90
C GLY A 360 1.02 -17.71 2.39
N SER A 361 1.26 -18.03 3.67
CA SER A 361 0.71 -19.21 4.35
C SER A 361 -0.49 -18.93 5.25
N VAL A 362 -0.95 -17.67 5.37
CA VAL A 362 -2.22 -17.35 6.04
C VAL A 362 -3.39 -17.69 5.11
N ARG A 363 -4.45 -18.32 5.65
CA ARG A 363 -5.68 -18.59 4.91
C ARG A 363 -6.90 -18.09 5.66
N PHE A 364 -7.70 -17.29 4.98
CA PHE A 364 -9.05 -16.89 5.39
C PHE A 364 -10.04 -17.81 4.70
N ARG A 365 -10.76 -18.64 5.47
CA ARG A 365 -11.79 -19.55 4.94
C ARG A 365 -13.19 -18.99 5.19
N ASN A 366 -14.08 -19.25 4.23
CA ASN A 366 -15.51 -18.89 4.30
C ASN A 366 -15.70 -17.38 4.53
N LEU A 367 -15.07 -16.57 3.67
CA LEU A 367 -15.00 -15.12 3.80
C LEU A 367 -16.11 -14.45 3.00
N LEU A 368 -16.81 -13.50 3.62
CA LEU A 368 -17.68 -12.56 2.91
C LEU A 368 -16.86 -11.34 2.46
N VAL A 369 -16.83 -11.08 1.17
CA VAL A 369 -16.23 -9.89 0.56
C VAL A 369 -17.30 -9.08 -0.17
N TYR A 370 -16.92 -7.91 -0.70
CA TYR A 370 -17.84 -7.02 -1.37
C TYR A 370 -17.36 -6.75 -2.80
N VAL A 371 -18.28 -6.86 -3.76
CA VAL A 371 -17.99 -6.68 -5.18
C VAL A 371 -18.23 -5.22 -5.55
N PHE A 372 -17.16 -4.58 -6.02
CA PHE A 372 -17.19 -3.27 -6.65
C PHE A 372 -17.78 -3.43 -8.06
N PRO A 373 -18.90 -2.75 -8.36
CA PRO A 373 -19.59 -2.92 -9.63
C PRO A 373 -18.83 -2.26 -10.79
N VAL A 374 -18.92 -2.85 -11.99
CA VAL A 374 -18.21 -2.34 -13.18
C VAL A 374 -18.72 -0.97 -13.63
N GLU A 375 -20.01 -0.68 -13.43
CA GLU A 375 -20.64 0.60 -13.78
C GLU A 375 -20.15 1.79 -12.96
N GLU A 376 -19.53 1.55 -11.80
CA GLU A 376 -18.91 2.59 -10.96
C GLU A 376 -17.40 2.72 -11.24
N MET A 377 -16.82 1.87 -12.11
CA MET A 377 -15.41 1.96 -12.48
C MET A 377 -15.19 2.99 -13.60
N THR A 378 -14.30 3.96 -13.37
CA THR A 378 -13.82 4.88 -14.41
C THR A 378 -12.63 4.27 -15.17
N ALA A 379 -12.26 4.84 -16.32
CA ALA A 379 -11.10 4.39 -17.10
C ALA A 379 -9.76 4.53 -16.36
N GLU A 380 -9.70 5.44 -15.39
CA GLU A 380 -8.55 5.72 -14.52
C GLU A 380 -8.45 4.70 -13.37
N MET A 381 -9.54 4.03 -13.00
CA MET A 381 -9.54 3.04 -11.93
C MET A 381 -9.01 1.68 -12.44
N LYS A 382 -7.76 1.37 -12.08
CA LYS A 382 -7.18 0.05 -12.33
C LYS A 382 -7.66 -0.98 -11.31
N PRO A 383 -7.85 -2.26 -11.69
CA PRO A 383 -8.29 -3.31 -10.77
C PRO A 383 -7.44 -3.43 -9.51
N GLU A 384 -6.13 -3.22 -9.59
CA GLU A 384 -5.17 -3.28 -8.48
C GLU A 384 -5.48 -2.24 -7.39
N ILE A 385 -6.04 -1.08 -7.74
CA ILE A 385 -6.45 -0.04 -6.79
C ILE A 385 -7.80 -0.41 -6.14
N CYS A 386 -8.70 -1.03 -6.90
CA CYS A 386 -10.03 -1.41 -6.44
C CYS A 386 -10.07 -2.71 -5.61
N ARG A 387 -9.13 -3.63 -5.83
CA ARG A 387 -8.95 -4.84 -5.01
C ARG A 387 -8.37 -4.46 -3.66
N ILE A 388 -9.20 -4.32 -2.65
CA ILE A 388 -8.78 -3.82 -1.34
C ILE A 388 -8.82 -4.96 -0.32
N LEU A 389 -7.71 -5.15 0.39
CA LEU A 389 -7.69 -5.87 1.66
C LEU A 389 -7.95 -4.87 2.78
N GLY A 390 -9.15 -4.95 3.35
CA GLY A 390 -9.65 -4.00 4.34
C GLY A 390 -9.15 -4.29 5.76
N ASN A 391 -9.31 -3.29 6.63
CA ASN A 391 -8.89 -3.35 8.02
C ASN A 391 -9.60 -4.48 8.83
N ARG A 392 -10.82 -4.87 8.45
CA ARG A 392 -11.53 -5.99 9.11
C ARG A 392 -10.70 -7.28 9.09
N GLU A 393 -10.13 -7.62 7.95
CA GLU A 393 -9.31 -8.82 7.79
C GLU A 393 -7.90 -8.62 8.37
N LEU A 394 -7.33 -7.41 8.24
CA LEU A 394 -6.01 -7.10 8.80
C LEU A 394 -5.97 -7.22 10.32
N MET A 395 -6.99 -6.72 11.03
CA MET A 395 -7.06 -6.79 12.50
C MET A 395 -7.09 -8.21 13.04
N ARG A 396 -7.55 -9.18 12.24
CA ARG A 396 -7.62 -10.59 12.64
C ARG A 396 -6.27 -11.29 12.63
N LEU A 397 -5.29 -10.73 11.93
CA LEU A 397 -3.94 -11.28 11.84
C LEU A 397 -3.15 -11.12 13.14
N GLY A 398 -3.62 -10.26 14.07
CA GLY A 398 -2.97 -9.97 15.33
C GLY A 398 -1.95 -8.83 15.22
N GLU A 399 -0.77 -9.12 14.69
CA GLU A 399 0.31 -8.16 14.50
C GLU A 399 0.69 -8.05 13.01
N VAL A 400 0.83 -6.81 12.53
CA VAL A 400 1.30 -6.48 11.17
C VAL A 400 2.52 -5.58 11.27
N ARG A 401 3.65 -6.07 10.76
CA ARG A 401 4.92 -5.34 10.70
C ARG A 401 5.16 -4.89 9.27
N ILE A 402 5.29 -3.59 9.06
CA ILE A 402 5.49 -2.99 7.75
C ILE A 402 6.96 -2.55 7.63
N TYR A 403 7.66 -3.18 6.71
CA TYR A 403 8.98 -2.77 6.20
C TYR A 403 8.82 -2.14 4.82
N PRO A 404 9.85 -1.46 4.26
CA PRO A 404 9.74 -0.80 2.95
C PRO A 404 9.20 -1.68 1.83
N GLU A 405 9.65 -2.92 1.69
CA GLU A 405 9.19 -3.83 0.61
C GLU A 405 8.65 -5.17 1.13
N LYS A 406 8.38 -5.24 2.44
CA LYS A 406 7.85 -6.45 3.08
C LYS A 406 6.81 -6.14 4.13
N ILE A 407 5.90 -7.10 4.29
CA ILE A 407 4.98 -7.12 5.42
C ILE A 407 5.14 -8.45 6.14
N VAL A 408 5.24 -8.41 7.46
CA VAL A 408 5.27 -9.61 8.29
C VAL A 408 3.98 -9.70 9.10
N PHE A 409 3.29 -10.83 8.99
CA PHE A 409 2.11 -11.17 9.77
C PHE A 409 2.48 -12.12 10.90
N ALA A 410 2.05 -11.82 12.12
CA ALA A 410 2.28 -12.68 13.29
C ALA A 410 1.09 -12.60 14.25
N PRO A 411 0.77 -13.67 14.99
CA PRO A 411 -0.22 -13.57 16.07
C PRO A 411 0.19 -12.51 17.10
N SER A 412 -0.75 -11.68 17.55
CA SER A 412 -0.49 -10.68 18.60
C SER A 412 -0.10 -11.37 19.91
N GLN A 413 0.87 -10.78 20.60
CA GLN A 413 1.28 -11.19 21.95
C GLN A 413 0.81 -10.18 23.02
N MET A 414 0.16 -9.08 22.61
CA MET A 414 -0.28 -8.02 23.52
C MET A 414 -1.77 -8.15 23.87
N ASP A 415 -2.09 -7.85 25.12
CA ASP A 415 -3.47 -7.67 25.59
C ASP A 415 -3.70 -6.18 25.85
N VAL A 416 -4.72 -5.59 25.23
CA VAL A 416 -5.06 -4.17 25.43
C VAL A 416 -5.26 -3.80 26.90
N ARG A 417 -5.70 -4.75 27.75
CA ARG A 417 -5.87 -4.54 29.20
C ARG A 417 -4.54 -4.29 29.92
N LYS A 418 -3.43 -4.77 29.34
CA LYS A 418 -2.07 -4.63 29.87
C LYS A 418 -1.22 -3.64 29.06
N SER A 419 -1.71 -3.18 27.90
CA SER A 419 -1.03 -2.20 27.06
C SER A 419 -1.36 -0.76 27.47
N GLN A 420 -0.54 0.16 26.97
CA GLN A 420 -0.87 1.57 26.79
C GLN A 420 -1.23 1.75 25.30
N PRO A 421 -2.51 1.63 24.92
CA PRO A 421 -2.92 1.77 23.53
C PRO A 421 -2.77 3.21 23.08
N ASN A 422 -2.37 3.40 21.83
CA ASN A 422 -2.39 4.68 21.13
C ASN A 422 -3.20 4.59 19.82
N LEU A 423 -3.79 3.42 19.52
CA LEU A 423 -4.75 3.24 18.44
C LEU A 423 -6.15 3.03 19.00
N ARG A 424 -7.15 3.46 18.24
CA ARG A 424 -8.55 3.10 18.43
C ARG A 424 -9.28 3.02 17.09
N LEU A 425 -10.44 2.40 17.07
CA LEU A 425 -11.39 2.44 15.96
C LEU A 425 -12.39 3.58 16.17
N ASN A 426 -12.70 4.31 15.11
CA ASN A 426 -13.86 5.20 15.10
C ASN A 426 -15.16 4.45 14.75
N ASP A 427 -16.28 5.16 14.69
CA ASP A 427 -17.59 4.55 14.40
C ASP A 427 -17.71 3.95 12.99
N ASN A 428 -16.82 4.34 12.07
CA ASN A 428 -16.70 3.76 10.74
C ASN A 428 -15.66 2.65 10.65
N TYR A 429 -15.17 2.15 11.80
CA TYR A 429 -14.13 1.11 11.92
C TYR A 429 -12.79 1.47 11.25
N ARG A 430 -12.49 2.77 11.14
CA ARG A 430 -11.18 3.27 10.69
C ARG A 430 -10.24 3.46 11.87
N LEU A 431 -8.96 3.20 11.66
CA LEU A 431 -7.93 3.41 12.67
C LEU A 431 -7.68 4.89 12.92
N GLN A 432 -7.63 5.26 14.19
CA GLN A 432 -7.27 6.58 14.70
C GLN A 432 -6.06 6.42 15.63
N LEU A 433 -4.97 7.11 15.32
CA LEU A 433 -3.78 7.24 16.13
C LEU A 433 -3.91 8.45 17.05
N GLN A 434 -3.67 8.25 18.34
CA GLN A 434 -3.45 9.34 19.27
C GLN A 434 -1.97 9.71 19.26
N ALA A 435 -1.69 10.98 18.97
CA ALA A 435 -0.36 11.57 18.95
C ALA A 435 -0.37 12.90 19.70
N GLU A 436 0.82 13.41 20.02
CA GLU A 436 1.00 14.71 20.68
C GLU A 436 1.69 15.70 19.71
N TYR A 437 1.26 16.96 19.73
CA TYR A 437 1.88 18.08 19.02
C TYR A 437 1.94 19.29 19.96
N GLY A 438 3.15 19.69 20.34
CA GLY A 438 3.33 20.60 21.49
C GLY A 438 2.71 20.00 22.74
N ASP A 439 1.85 20.77 23.42
CA ASP A 439 1.09 20.32 24.60
C ASP A 439 -0.29 19.72 24.26
N ALA A 440 -0.64 19.63 22.97
CA ALA A 440 -1.96 19.20 22.52
C ALA A 440 -1.98 17.72 22.09
N ILE A 441 -3.06 17.03 22.42
CA ILE A 441 -3.35 15.68 21.92
C ILE A 441 -4.13 15.78 20.62
N CYS A 442 -3.64 15.15 19.56
CA CYS A 442 -4.28 15.06 18.26
C CYS A 442 -4.66 13.62 17.90
N GLY A 443 -5.85 13.43 17.33
CA GLY A 443 -6.29 12.17 16.73
C GLY A 443 -6.06 12.21 15.22
N LEU A 444 -5.37 11.23 14.65
CA LEU A 444 -5.03 11.17 13.23
C LEU A 444 -5.54 9.88 12.60
N SER A 445 -6.17 9.95 11.44
CA SER A 445 -6.59 8.76 10.68
C SER A 445 -5.36 8.07 10.09
N LEU A 446 -5.23 6.74 10.27
CA LEU A 446 -4.18 5.95 9.62
C LEU A 446 -4.73 5.28 8.37
N GLU A 447 -4.30 5.74 7.19
CA GLU A 447 -4.83 5.28 5.90
C GLU A 447 -3.70 4.91 4.94
N SER A 448 -3.21 3.66 5.01
CA SER A 448 -2.17 3.16 4.09
C SER A 448 -2.53 3.25 2.61
N GLY A 449 -3.83 3.36 2.30
CA GLY A 449 -4.33 3.60 0.95
C GLY A 449 -4.28 5.05 0.48
N SER A 450 -3.89 6.00 1.34
CA SER A 450 -3.63 7.39 0.94
C SER A 450 -2.20 7.52 0.41
N PRO A 451 -2.00 8.09 -0.79
CA PRO A 451 -0.65 8.33 -1.34
C PRO A 451 0.12 9.43 -0.58
N GLY A 452 -0.57 10.28 0.20
CA GLY A 452 0.01 11.42 0.90
C GLY A 452 -0.37 11.51 2.38
N ASN A 453 0.39 12.30 3.14
CA ASN A 453 0.01 12.76 4.47
C ASN A 453 -0.74 14.09 4.33
N VAL A 454 -1.97 14.17 4.84
CA VAL A 454 -2.82 15.36 4.71
C VAL A 454 -3.29 15.79 6.08
N LEU A 455 -2.74 16.88 6.61
CA LEU A 455 -3.09 17.42 7.93
C LEU A 455 -4.03 18.61 7.81
N SER A 456 -4.83 18.85 8.84
CA SER A 456 -5.74 20.00 8.84
C SER A 456 -4.96 21.28 9.14
N ALA A 457 -4.95 22.21 8.19
CA ALA A 457 -4.41 23.57 8.33
C ALA A 457 -5.04 24.36 9.49
N VAL A 458 -6.14 23.84 10.02
CA VAL A 458 -6.93 24.43 11.09
C VAL A 458 -6.38 24.04 12.47
N VAL A 459 -5.85 22.82 12.58
CA VAL A 459 -5.14 22.34 13.78
C VAL A 459 -3.66 22.72 13.70
N PHE A 460 -3.10 22.74 12.49
CA PHE A 460 -1.70 23.02 12.21
C PHE A 460 -1.61 24.21 11.24
N PRO A 461 -1.61 25.47 11.74
CA PRO A 461 -1.61 26.65 10.88
C PRO A 461 -0.36 26.71 9.99
N PRO A 462 -0.48 27.09 8.70
CA PRO A 462 0.67 27.21 7.80
C PRO A 462 1.75 28.18 8.30
N GLU A 463 1.37 29.18 9.09
CA GLU A 463 2.33 30.13 9.69
C GLU A 463 3.18 29.52 10.80
N GLU A 464 2.75 28.39 11.38
CA GLU A 464 3.38 27.72 12.52
C GLU A 464 3.87 26.29 12.16
N THR A 465 3.53 25.81 10.97
CA THR A 465 3.77 24.43 10.54
C THR A 465 4.83 24.39 9.44
N ASP A 466 6.01 23.88 9.76
CA ASP A 466 6.99 23.51 8.74
C ASP A 466 6.59 22.14 8.16
N THR A 467 6.03 22.13 6.95
CA THR A 467 5.58 20.90 6.29
C THR A 467 6.72 20.02 5.79
N LEU A 468 7.95 20.54 5.76
CA LEU A 468 9.16 19.79 5.43
C LEU A 468 9.82 19.17 6.67
N ASP A 469 9.55 19.72 7.86
CA ASP A 469 10.10 19.27 9.14
C ASP A 469 9.00 19.09 10.20
N PHE A 470 7.88 18.46 9.82
CA PHE A 470 6.76 18.26 10.74
C PHE A 470 7.00 17.07 11.67
N HIS A 471 6.88 17.28 12.99
CA HIS A 471 7.06 16.22 14.00
C HIS A 471 5.81 16.01 14.84
N LEU A 472 5.56 14.75 15.17
CA LEU A 472 4.60 14.33 16.19
C LEU A 472 5.36 13.63 17.33
N THR A 473 4.77 13.57 18.51
CA THR A 473 5.25 12.71 19.58
C THR A 473 4.33 11.51 19.73
N LEU A 474 4.90 10.31 19.63
CA LEU A 474 4.21 9.02 19.73
C LEU A 474 4.78 8.25 20.92
N ASN A 475 3.99 8.11 21.99
CA ASN A 475 4.43 7.45 23.23
C ASN A 475 5.76 8.02 23.80
N GLY A 476 5.94 9.34 23.72
CA GLY A 476 7.18 10.02 24.15
C GLY A 476 8.33 9.99 23.14
N GLU A 477 8.18 9.31 22.01
CA GLU A 477 9.17 9.34 20.92
C GLU A 477 8.77 10.35 19.84
N CYS A 478 9.70 11.25 19.50
CA CYS A 478 9.54 12.15 18.37
C CYS A 478 9.50 11.37 17.05
N ALA A 479 8.55 11.67 16.17
CA ALA A 479 8.28 11.01 14.90
C ALA A 479 8.17 12.06 13.79
N LEU A 480 9.11 12.03 12.84
CA LEU A 480 9.06 12.88 11.64
C LEU A 480 7.95 12.37 10.71
N VAL A 481 7.11 13.29 10.23
CA VAL A 481 6.08 13.00 9.23
C VAL A 481 6.52 13.63 7.91
N PRO A 482 7.01 12.84 6.94
CA PRO A 482 7.50 13.39 5.68
C PRO A 482 6.35 13.79 4.75
N ALA A 483 6.60 14.72 3.82
CA ALA A 483 5.69 15.07 2.74
C ALA A 483 4.26 15.42 3.22
N VAL A 484 4.16 16.34 4.17
CA VAL A 484 2.88 16.83 4.70
C VAL A 484 2.26 17.85 3.76
N GLU A 485 1.00 17.64 3.44
CA GLU A 485 0.14 18.65 2.82
C GLU A 485 -0.89 19.16 3.83
N LEU A 486 -1.22 20.45 3.75
CA LEU A 486 -2.22 21.06 4.62
C LEU A 486 -3.55 21.23 3.88
N SER A 487 -4.60 20.61 4.42
CA SER A 487 -6.00 20.74 3.96
C SER A 487 -6.75 21.80 4.76
N GLU A 488 -7.63 22.55 4.09
CA GLU A 488 -8.39 23.66 4.68
C GLU A 488 -9.53 23.20 5.61
N VAL A 489 -9.85 21.91 5.61
CA VAL A 489 -10.99 21.35 6.33
C VAL A 489 -10.49 20.39 7.41
N LYS A 490 -11.19 20.39 8.55
CA LYS A 490 -11.03 19.38 9.61
C LYS A 490 -12.14 18.34 9.44
N ASP A 491 -11.77 17.06 9.30
CA ASP A 491 -12.73 15.95 9.17
C ASP A 491 -13.16 15.44 10.55
N GLY A 492 -14.25 16.01 11.07
CA GLY A 492 -14.80 15.65 12.38
C GLY A 492 -13.77 15.83 13.51
N ASN A 493 -13.52 14.76 14.25
CA ASN A 493 -12.55 14.73 15.36
C ASN A 493 -11.12 14.37 14.93
N SER A 494 -10.88 14.18 13.64
CA SER A 494 -9.54 13.90 13.11
C SER A 494 -8.80 15.20 12.78
N CYS A 495 -7.55 15.27 13.18
CA CYS A 495 -6.61 16.35 12.87
C CYS A 495 -5.96 16.17 11.49
N GLY A 496 -6.16 15.02 10.82
CA GLY A 496 -5.54 14.73 9.53
C GLY A 496 -5.46 13.23 9.23
N ILE A 497 -4.94 12.92 8.05
CA ILE A 497 -4.67 11.57 7.55
C ILE A 497 -3.15 11.39 7.47
N LEU A 498 -2.65 10.30 8.07
CA LEU A 498 -1.31 9.79 7.83
C LEU A 498 -1.40 8.64 6.82
N GLY A 499 -0.82 8.87 5.65
CA GLY A 499 -0.82 7.96 4.51
C GLY A 499 0.40 7.05 4.45
N LEU A 500 0.64 6.47 3.26
CA LEU A 500 1.81 5.63 3.00
C LEU A 500 3.15 6.33 3.33
N PRO A 501 3.36 7.64 3.03
CA PRO A 501 4.64 8.29 3.33
C PRO A 501 5.01 8.26 4.82
N PHE A 502 4.03 8.39 5.73
CA PHE A 502 4.28 8.22 7.16
C PHE A 502 4.76 6.80 7.49
N LEU A 503 4.12 5.77 6.93
CA LEU A 503 4.52 4.37 7.16
C LEU A 503 5.91 4.06 6.59
N ARG A 504 6.36 4.83 5.60
CA ARG A 504 7.66 4.66 4.95
C ARG A 504 8.76 5.53 5.55
N GLY A 505 8.41 6.51 6.39
CA GLY A 505 9.37 7.33 7.16
C GLY A 505 10.14 6.57 8.25
N PHE A 506 9.88 5.26 8.41
CA PHE A 506 10.53 4.41 9.39
C PHE A 506 10.98 3.09 8.76
N SER A 507 12.08 2.54 9.25
CA SER A 507 12.60 1.23 8.85
C SER A 507 11.63 0.09 9.20
N LEU A 508 10.80 0.31 10.22
CA LEU A 508 9.75 -0.60 10.65
C LEU A 508 8.63 0.13 11.37
N VAL A 509 7.39 -0.12 10.95
CA VAL A 509 6.17 0.24 11.66
C VAL A 509 5.45 -1.03 12.09
N ARG A 510 5.10 -1.16 13.37
CA ARG A 510 4.33 -2.31 13.88
C ARG A 510 2.94 -1.85 14.31
N PHE A 511 1.94 -2.53 13.77
CA PHE A 511 0.56 -2.49 14.23
C PHE A 511 0.31 -3.74 15.06
N ASP A 512 0.11 -3.59 16.37
CA ASP A 512 -0.42 -4.66 17.21
C ASP A 512 -1.91 -4.39 17.46
N PHE A 513 -2.77 -5.19 16.82
CA PHE A 513 -4.22 -5.06 16.91
C PHE A 513 -4.83 -5.72 18.15
N GLY A 514 -4.08 -6.54 18.89
CA GLY A 514 -4.49 -7.09 20.18
C GLY A 514 -4.23 -6.10 21.33
N GLY A 515 -3.13 -5.37 21.25
CA GLY A 515 -2.78 -4.28 22.16
C GLY A 515 -3.32 -2.91 21.73
N MET A 516 -3.84 -2.79 20.51
CA MET A 516 -4.22 -1.53 19.85
C MET A 516 -3.11 -0.47 19.95
N LYS A 517 -1.92 -0.88 19.52
CA LYS A 517 -0.69 -0.09 19.63
C LYS A 517 0.05 -0.01 18.31
N LEU A 518 0.48 1.20 17.96
CA LEU A 518 1.45 1.47 16.91
C LEU A 518 2.80 1.81 17.53
N THR A 519 3.85 1.16 17.05
CA THR A 519 5.25 1.48 17.37
C THR A 519 6.08 1.66 16.11
N ILE A 520 7.07 2.54 16.17
CA ILE A 520 7.95 2.90 15.05
C ILE A 520 9.40 2.62 15.43
N GLU A 521 10.23 2.24 14.46
CA GLU A 521 11.67 2.01 14.65
C GLU A 521 12.48 2.53 13.45
N GLY A 522 13.65 3.11 13.74
CA GLY A 522 14.65 3.53 12.75
C GLY A 522 14.14 4.56 11.76
N LYS A 523 14.09 5.83 12.16
CA LYS A 523 13.72 6.96 11.30
C LYS A 523 14.52 6.95 9.99
N GLN A 524 13.85 7.22 8.88
CA GLN A 524 14.49 7.35 7.57
C GLN A 524 13.74 8.36 6.70
N GLN A 525 14.44 8.97 5.75
CA GLN A 525 13.81 9.84 4.77
C GLN A 525 13.06 8.98 3.75
N TYR A 526 11.78 9.29 3.53
CA TYR A 526 11.01 8.69 2.45
C TYR A 526 10.87 9.68 1.30
N ASN A 527 11.47 9.33 0.18
CA ASN A 527 11.20 9.95 -1.12
C ASN A 527 10.47 8.93 -1.98
N HIS A 528 9.33 9.34 -2.55
CA HIS A 528 8.62 8.55 -3.54
C HIS A 528 9.57 8.27 -4.72
N ARG A 529 9.63 7.02 -5.18
CA ARG A 529 10.47 6.66 -6.32
C ARG A 529 9.66 6.58 -7.59
N TYR A 530 10.16 7.26 -8.61
CA TYR A 530 9.70 7.16 -9.98
C TYR A 530 10.53 6.12 -10.74
N LEU A 531 10.06 5.78 -11.94
CA LEU A 531 10.75 4.83 -12.83
C LEU A 531 12.23 5.19 -13.04
N THR A 532 12.52 6.48 -13.21
CA THR A 532 13.87 7.02 -13.44
C THR A 532 14.83 6.76 -12.28
N ASP A 533 14.32 6.72 -11.04
CA ASP A 533 15.14 6.50 -9.85
C ASP A 533 15.65 5.06 -9.79
N TYR A 534 14.80 4.08 -10.17
CA TYR A 534 15.21 2.69 -10.26
C TYR A 534 16.25 2.45 -11.35
N THR A 535 16.14 3.16 -12.48
CA THR A 535 17.13 3.07 -13.55
C THR A 535 18.45 3.74 -13.18
N ALA A 536 18.41 4.88 -12.50
CA ALA A 536 19.60 5.60 -12.04
C ALA A 536 20.40 4.78 -11.02
N ASP A 537 19.71 4.14 -10.08
CA ASP A 537 20.35 3.32 -9.04
C ASP A 537 20.71 1.90 -9.52
N GLY A 538 20.27 1.50 -10.71
CA GLY A 538 20.46 0.15 -11.26
C GLY A 538 19.70 -0.97 -10.51
N ASP A 539 18.80 -0.63 -9.59
CA ASP A 539 18.00 -1.56 -8.80
C ASP A 539 16.77 -2.06 -9.56
N LEU A 540 16.97 -2.77 -10.67
CA LEU A 540 15.80 -3.27 -11.42
C LEU A 540 15.12 -4.45 -10.69
N PHE A 541 15.70 -5.05 -9.64
CA PHE A 541 15.01 -6.05 -8.81
C PHE A 541 13.97 -5.34 -7.95
N GLY A 542 14.32 -4.20 -7.37
CA GLY A 542 13.36 -3.24 -6.81
C GLY A 542 12.32 -2.81 -7.84
N LEU A 543 12.75 -2.47 -9.07
CA LEU A 543 11.80 -2.13 -10.14
C LEU A 543 10.80 -3.26 -10.40
N GLU A 544 11.26 -4.50 -10.52
CA GLU A 544 10.40 -5.68 -10.75
C GLU A 544 9.39 -5.89 -9.61
N ARG A 545 9.81 -5.71 -8.35
CA ARG A 545 8.91 -5.79 -7.19
C ARG A 545 7.87 -4.67 -7.18
N ASN A 546 8.23 -3.48 -7.63
CA ASN A 546 7.40 -2.28 -7.59
C ASN A 546 6.63 -2.00 -8.89
N ALA A 547 6.92 -2.75 -9.96
CA ALA A 547 6.26 -2.63 -11.25
C ALA A 547 4.72 -2.72 -11.16
N PRO A 548 4.11 -3.60 -10.33
CA PRO A 548 2.65 -3.61 -10.19
C PRO A 548 2.06 -2.29 -9.67
N ALA A 549 2.72 -1.63 -8.71
CA ALA A 549 2.27 -0.34 -8.19
C ALA A 549 2.47 0.78 -9.23
N LEU A 550 3.66 0.85 -9.84
CA LEU A 550 3.95 1.82 -10.89
C LEU A 550 2.97 1.67 -12.07
N GLN A 551 2.66 0.45 -12.46
CA GLN A 551 1.72 0.14 -13.54
C GLN A 551 0.27 0.54 -13.19
N ALA A 552 -0.12 0.40 -11.91
CA ALA A 552 -1.45 0.76 -11.44
C ALA A 552 -1.71 2.28 -11.49
N VAL A 553 -0.65 3.09 -11.41
CA VAL A 553 -0.71 4.56 -11.40
C VAL A 553 -0.22 5.20 -12.71
N THR A 554 0.10 4.37 -13.70
CA THR A 554 0.52 4.84 -15.02
C THR A 554 -0.69 4.93 -15.95
N ASP A 555 -0.93 6.13 -16.48
CA ASP A 555 -2.09 6.42 -17.33
C ASP A 555 -1.80 6.29 -18.83
N ASP A 556 -0.53 6.27 -19.24
CA ASP A 556 -0.13 6.19 -20.65
C ASP A 556 0.52 4.85 -21.03
N SER A 557 0.22 4.36 -22.24
CA SER A 557 0.72 3.08 -22.72
C SER A 557 2.22 3.06 -22.99
N VAL A 558 2.84 4.23 -23.24
CA VAL A 558 4.27 4.34 -23.56
C VAL A 558 5.10 4.10 -22.30
N THR A 559 4.78 4.78 -21.20
CA THR A 559 5.42 4.55 -19.90
C THR A 559 5.19 3.12 -19.41
N SER A 560 4.01 2.56 -19.65
CA SER A 560 3.70 1.15 -19.32
C SER A 560 4.58 0.16 -20.11
N ASP A 561 4.66 0.32 -21.44
CA ASP A 561 5.53 -0.52 -22.27
C ASP A 561 7.01 -0.34 -21.91
N PHE A 562 7.44 0.88 -21.55
CA PHE A 562 8.82 1.16 -21.15
C PHE A 562 9.16 0.52 -19.79
N LEU A 563 8.27 0.64 -18.79
CA LEU A 563 8.36 -0.07 -17.52
C LEU A 563 8.48 -1.58 -17.75
N ARG A 564 7.63 -2.14 -18.62
CA ARG A 564 7.66 -3.57 -18.94
C ARG A 564 8.96 -3.99 -19.62
N LEU A 565 9.50 -3.19 -20.53
CA LEU A 565 10.79 -3.42 -21.17
C LEU A 565 11.92 -3.49 -20.14
N LEU A 566 11.93 -2.58 -19.16
CA LEU A 566 12.92 -2.55 -18.09
C LEU A 566 12.80 -3.75 -17.13
N VAL A 567 11.58 -4.24 -16.87
CA VAL A 567 11.36 -5.47 -16.10
C VAL A 567 11.84 -6.71 -16.87
N ASP A 568 11.60 -6.76 -18.17
CA ASP A 568 12.00 -7.87 -19.05
C ASP A 568 13.52 -7.84 -19.37
N LYS A 569 14.19 -6.69 -19.15
CA LYS A 569 15.64 -6.54 -19.33
C LYS A 569 16.39 -7.55 -18.46
N GLY A 570 17.26 -8.33 -19.10
CA GLY A 570 18.03 -9.38 -18.43
C GLY A 570 17.23 -10.61 -17.99
N LYS A 571 15.94 -10.75 -18.39
CA LYS A 571 15.07 -11.88 -18.03
C LYS A 571 15.05 -13.04 -19.04
N ASN A 572 15.99 -13.09 -19.99
CA ASN A 572 16.05 -14.10 -21.06
C ASN A 572 14.73 -14.25 -21.85
N VAL A 573 13.99 -13.16 -22.02
CA VAL A 573 12.74 -13.08 -22.82
C VAL A 573 12.90 -12.19 -24.06
N PRO A 574 13.86 -12.50 -24.95
CA PRO A 574 14.25 -11.60 -26.05
C PRO A 574 13.09 -11.23 -26.98
N ASN A 575 12.15 -12.13 -27.23
CA ASN A 575 10.97 -11.83 -28.06
C ASN A 575 10.06 -10.76 -27.44
N SER A 576 9.91 -10.78 -26.11
CA SER A 576 9.14 -9.75 -25.40
C SER A 576 9.82 -8.39 -25.53
N VAL A 577 11.14 -8.35 -25.27
CA VAL A 577 11.96 -7.13 -25.39
C VAL A 577 11.86 -6.53 -26.80
N VAL A 578 12.02 -7.33 -27.85
CA VAL A 578 11.89 -6.87 -29.25
C VAL A 578 10.48 -6.33 -29.53
N SER A 579 9.45 -7.03 -29.07
CA SER A 579 8.06 -6.61 -29.27
C SER A 579 7.76 -5.28 -28.58
N LEU A 580 8.20 -5.11 -27.34
CA LEU A 580 8.06 -3.87 -26.55
C LEU A 580 8.82 -2.72 -27.21
N ALA A 581 10.09 -2.93 -27.57
CA ALA A 581 10.91 -1.91 -28.20
C ALA A 581 10.29 -1.38 -29.50
N ARG A 582 9.75 -2.26 -30.35
CA ARG A 582 9.04 -1.85 -31.58
C ARG A 582 7.78 -1.02 -31.33
N ARG A 583 7.06 -1.27 -30.22
CA ARG A 583 5.89 -0.45 -29.84
C ARG A 583 6.28 0.91 -29.31
N LEU A 584 7.42 0.98 -28.62
CA LEU A 584 7.97 2.21 -28.07
C LEU A 584 8.60 3.10 -29.15
N GLU A 585 9.23 2.49 -30.17
CA GLU A 585 9.99 3.20 -31.20
C GLU A 585 9.25 4.43 -31.80
N PRO A 586 7.97 4.34 -32.26
CA PRO A 586 7.27 5.50 -32.82
C PRO A 586 7.03 6.64 -31.82
N ALA A 587 6.83 6.30 -30.54
CA ALA A 587 6.56 7.27 -29.48
C ALA A 587 7.85 7.95 -29.00
N LEU A 588 8.97 7.23 -28.99
CA LEU A 588 10.27 7.73 -28.54
C LEU A 588 10.90 8.70 -29.55
N PHE A 589 10.61 8.57 -30.85
CA PHE A 589 11.00 9.56 -31.85
C PHE A 589 10.22 10.87 -31.67
N GLY A 590 10.76 11.80 -30.87
CA GLY A 590 10.29 13.19 -30.75
C GLY A 590 9.66 13.61 -29.41
N SER A 591 9.58 12.73 -28.40
CA SER A 591 8.90 13.04 -27.12
C SER A 591 9.65 12.67 -25.82
N ARG A 592 10.76 11.93 -25.90
CA ARG A 592 11.54 11.41 -24.74
C ARG A 592 13.03 11.72 -24.90
N SER A 593 13.83 11.52 -23.85
CA SER A 593 15.27 11.84 -23.85
C SER A 593 16.06 10.94 -24.82
N GLU A 594 17.16 11.45 -25.38
CA GLU A 594 18.05 10.66 -26.26
C GLU A 594 18.59 9.40 -25.57
N GLU A 595 18.78 9.45 -24.25
CA GLU A 595 19.26 8.33 -23.43
C GLU A 595 18.24 7.19 -23.32
N GLU A 596 16.95 7.50 -23.16
CA GLU A 596 15.87 6.49 -23.13
C GLU A 596 15.74 5.78 -24.49
N LEU A 597 15.80 6.55 -25.59
CA LEU A 597 15.79 5.98 -26.94
C LEU A 597 17.01 5.06 -27.17
N LEU A 598 18.20 5.51 -26.78
CA LEU A 598 19.42 4.71 -26.85
C LEU A 598 19.28 3.39 -26.10
N MET A 599 18.73 3.43 -24.89
CA MET A 599 18.53 2.25 -24.06
C MET A 599 17.61 1.23 -24.74
N VAL A 600 16.44 1.68 -25.22
CA VAL A 600 15.47 0.79 -25.89
C VAL A 600 16.06 0.14 -27.12
N GLU A 601 16.74 0.92 -27.96
CA GLU A 601 17.31 0.43 -29.21
C GLU A 601 18.51 -0.50 -28.97
N ILE A 602 19.38 -0.22 -27.99
CA ILE A 602 20.45 -1.14 -27.60
C ILE A 602 19.87 -2.47 -27.12
N GLU A 603 18.85 -2.46 -26.26
CA GLU A 603 18.26 -3.69 -25.73
C GLU A 603 17.54 -4.50 -26.83
N LYS A 604 16.89 -3.81 -27.79
CA LYS A 604 16.31 -4.44 -28.99
C LYS A 604 17.38 -5.16 -29.82
N VAL A 605 18.48 -4.48 -30.15
CA VAL A 605 19.58 -5.07 -30.94
C VAL A 605 20.23 -6.25 -30.19
N ARG A 606 20.46 -6.13 -28.88
CA ARG A 606 20.97 -7.23 -28.05
C ARG A 606 20.03 -8.44 -28.05
N ALA A 607 18.73 -8.21 -27.90
CA ALA A 607 17.72 -9.27 -27.92
C ALA A 607 17.67 -9.98 -29.29
N LEU A 608 17.65 -9.22 -30.39
CA LEU A 608 17.70 -9.75 -31.76
C LEU A 608 18.98 -10.56 -32.02
N GLY A 609 20.14 -10.03 -31.62
CA GLY A 609 21.42 -10.74 -31.73
C GLY A 609 21.41 -12.04 -30.93
N GLY A 610 20.84 -12.03 -29.72
CA GLY A 610 20.73 -13.22 -28.87
C GLY A 610 19.89 -14.36 -29.44
N ILE A 611 18.87 -14.05 -30.25
CA ILE A 611 18.04 -15.05 -30.96
C ILE A 611 18.52 -15.33 -32.39
N GLY A 612 19.64 -14.74 -32.81
CA GLY A 612 20.23 -14.98 -34.12
C GLY A 612 19.63 -14.19 -35.27
N HIS A 613 18.82 -13.16 -35.01
CA HIS A 613 18.27 -12.25 -36.01
C HIS A 613 19.31 -11.18 -36.41
N TYR A 614 20.52 -11.62 -36.81
CA TYR A 614 21.66 -10.73 -37.00
C TYR A 614 21.47 -9.68 -38.11
N SER A 615 20.79 -10.05 -39.20
CA SER A 615 20.50 -9.14 -40.31
C SER A 615 19.64 -7.95 -39.86
N GLU A 616 18.59 -8.24 -39.09
CA GLU A 616 17.70 -7.24 -38.53
C GLU A 616 18.43 -6.36 -37.50
N ALA A 617 19.16 -6.98 -36.57
CA ALA A 617 19.94 -6.26 -35.57
C ALA A 617 20.98 -5.31 -36.19
N ALA A 618 21.67 -5.75 -37.26
CA ALA A 618 22.63 -4.92 -37.98
C ALA A 618 21.96 -3.76 -38.73
N ALA A 619 20.77 -3.97 -39.28
CA ALA A 619 19.99 -2.92 -39.93
C ALA A 619 19.53 -1.85 -38.93
N ASP A 620 19.08 -2.26 -37.75
CA ASP A 620 18.73 -1.34 -36.65
C ASP A 620 19.95 -0.51 -36.20
N CYS A 621 21.10 -1.15 -35.98
CA CYS A 621 22.33 -0.41 -35.69
C CYS A 621 22.69 0.59 -36.80
N ARG A 622 22.51 0.21 -38.07
CA ARG A 622 22.78 1.10 -39.20
C ARG A 622 21.84 2.32 -39.18
N LYS A 623 20.55 2.11 -38.94
CA LYS A 623 19.56 3.18 -38.79
C LYS A 623 19.97 4.18 -37.70
N LEU A 624 20.45 3.69 -36.56
CA LEU A 624 20.96 4.53 -35.47
C LEU A 624 22.17 5.37 -35.88
N LEU A 625 23.11 4.78 -36.62
CA LEU A 625 24.30 5.47 -37.13
C LEU A 625 23.96 6.52 -38.18
N ASP A 626 23.03 6.21 -39.09
CA ASP A 626 22.63 7.08 -40.20
C ASP A 626 21.82 8.29 -39.72
N ASN A 627 21.00 8.11 -38.69
CA ASN A 627 20.22 9.19 -38.07
C ASN A 627 21.07 10.12 -37.18
N ASN A 628 22.40 9.92 -37.11
CA ASN A 628 23.29 10.63 -36.18
C ASN A 628 22.79 10.61 -34.73
N ALA A 629 22.08 9.55 -34.33
CA ALA A 629 21.51 9.45 -32.99
C ALA A 629 22.60 9.48 -31.90
N PHE A 630 23.86 9.18 -32.24
CA PHE A 630 24.99 9.10 -31.30
C PHE A 630 26.27 9.73 -31.84
N SER A 631 27.09 10.23 -30.92
CA SER A 631 28.43 10.80 -31.16
C SER A 631 29.52 10.12 -30.31
N GLY A 632 30.78 10.43 -30.57
CA GLY A 632 31.92 9.99 -29.75
C GLY A 632 32.10 8.46 -29.66
N SER A 633 32.42 7.98 -28.45
CA SER A 633 32.68 6.56 -28.16
C SER A 633 31.47 5.66 -28.39
N SER A 634 30.26 6.11 -28.03
CA SER A 634 29.03 5.34 -28.20
C SER A 634 28.74 5.04 -29.68
N ARG A 635 29.00 6.00 -30.57
CA ARG A 635 28.91 5.79 -32.02
C ARG A 635 29.89 4.71 -32.50
N LEU A 636 31.13 4.72 -32.01
CA LEU A 636 32.14 3.73 -32.36
C LEU A 636 31.78 2.33 -31.86
N GLU A 637 31.20 2.22 -30.66
CA GLU A 637 30.73 0.94 -30.12
C GLU A 637 29.59 0.36 -30.96
N ILE A 638 28.59 1.18 -31.32
CA ILE A 638 27.48 0.76 -32.18
C ILE A 638 27.99 0.36 -33.56
N GLN A 639 28.95 1.10 -34.12
CA GLN A 639 29.55 0.77 -35.41
C GLN A 639 30.29 -0.58 -35.37
N ARG A 640 31.05 -0.85 -34.31
CA ARG A 640 31.72 -2.15 -34.13
C ARG A 640 30.71 -3.27 -33.98
N TYR A 641 29.66 -3.05 -33.19
CA TYR A 641 28.62 -4.05 -32.98
C TYR A 641 27.83 -4.34 -34.27
N GLU A 642 27.53 -3.31 -35.08
CA GLU A 642 26.93 -3.47 -36.40
C GLU A 642 27.78 -4.35 -37.33
N GLN A 643 29.09 -4.07 -37.40
CA GLN A 643 30.01 -4.84 -38.23
C GLN A 643 30.11 -6.30 -37.77
N LEU A 644 30.15 -6.52 -36.46
CA LEU A 644 30.15 -7.84 -35.85
C LEU A 644 28.88 -8.63 -36.20
N LEU A 645 27.70 -8.00 -36.05
CA LEU A 645 26.40 -8.61 -36.39
C LEU A 645 26.31 -8.91 -37.89
N ARG A 646 26.76 -7.99 -38.75
CA ARG A 646 26.80 -8.20 -40.20
C ARG A 646 27.67 -9.41 -40.58
N ALA A 647 28.82 -9.55 -39.93
CA ALA A 647 29.72 -10.69 -40.14
C ALA A 647 29.13 -12.01 -39.64
N ALA A 648 28.17 -11.98 -38.69
CA ALA A 648 27.51 -13.16 -38.14
C ALA A 648 26.34 -13.68 -39.00
N ILE A 649 25.82 -12.89 -39.95
CA ILE A 649 24.67 -13.24 -40.81
C ILE A 649 24.75 -14.66 -41.44
N PRO A 650 25.91 -15.13 -41.97
CA PRO A 650 25.98 -16.43 -42.65
C PRO A 650 25.75 -17.66 -41.75
N PHE A 651 25.86 -17.53 -40.43
CA PHE A 651 25.92 -18.68 -39.52
C PHE A 651 24.56 -19.12 -38.95
N GLY A 652 23.51 -18.30 -39.07
CA GLY A 652 22.18 -18.60 -38.56
C GLY A 652 22.08 -18.58 -37.03
N ALA A 653 20.87 -18.86 -36.52
CA ALA A 653 20.57 -18.73 -35.09
C ALA A 653 21.25 -19.80 -34.21
N PRO A 654 21.60 -19.48 -32.96
CA PRO A 654 22.04 -20.46 -31.98
C PRO A 654 20.92 -21.45 -31.67
N GLN A 655 21.26 -22.73 -31.51
CA GLN A 655 20.27 -23.80 -31.28
C GLN A 655 20.68 -24.72 -30.15
N TYR A 656 19.69 -25.17 -29.38
CA TYR A 656 19.79 -26.29 -28.46
C TYR A 656 18.93 -27.45 -28.97
N LEU A 657 19.53 -28.64 -29.08
CA LEU A 657 18.89 -29.84 -29.60
C LEU A 657 19.06 -30.98 -28.60
N SER A 658 17.95 -31.46 -28.02
CA SER A 658 17.93 -32.62 -27.14
C SER A 658 16.59 -33.37 -27.24
N THR A 659 16.68 -34.69 -27.40
CA THR A 659 15.52 -35.59 -27.35
C THR A 659 15.19 -36.04 -25.93
N ALA A 660 16.12 -35.91 -24.98
CA ALA A 660 15.89 -36.24 -23.58
C ALA A 660 15.19 -35.10 -22.84
N ASP A 661 14.26 -35.44 -21.95
CA ASP A 661 13.59 -34.47 -21.07
C ASP A 661 14.51 -34.02 -19.93
N SER A 662 15.42 -34.90 -19.51
CA SER A 662 16.49 -34.61 -18.57
C SER A 662 17.74 -35.39 -18.98
N LEU A 663 18.88 -34.72 -18.99
CA LEU A 663 20.18 -35.31 -19.30
C LEU A 663 21.16 -34.99 -18.17
N ALA A 664 21.52 -36.00 -17.38
CA ALA A 664 22.58 -35.90 -16.39
C ALA A 664 23.92 -36.35 -16.98
N VAL A 665 24.96 -35.54 -16.83
CA VAL A 665 26.33 -35.87 -17.21
C VAL A 665 27.28 -35.68 -16.02
N PRO A 666 28.40 -36.43 -15.95
CA PRO A 666 29.40 -36.23 -14.93
C PRO A 666 29.95 -34.80 -14.95
N PHE A 667 30.03 -34.19 -13.77
CA PHE A 667 30.56 -32.85 -13.55
C PHE A 667 31.60 -32.90 -12.43
N ASN A 668 32.78 -32.36 -12.70
CA ASN A 668 33.80 -32.19 -11.67
C ASN A 668 33.64 -30.79 -11.07
N GLN A 669 33.13 -30.71 -9.85
CA GLN A 669 32.93 -29.44 -9.15
C GLN A 669 34.26 -28.75 -8.85
N ALA A 670 35.30 -29.44 -8.39
CA ALA A 670 36.58 -28.81 -8.02
C ALA A 670 37.19 -28.01 -9.18
N ASP A 671 37.20 -28.61 -10.37
CA ASP A 671 37.74 -27.98 -11.58
C ASP A 671 36.70 -27.23 -12.41
N LYS A 672 35.41 -27.32 -12.04
CA LYS A 672 34.26 -26.83 -12.82
C LYS A 672 34.21 -27.38 -14.24
N THR A 673 34.55 -28.66 -14.42
CA THR A 673 34.68 -29.23 -15.77
C THR A 673 33.64 -30.26 -16.11
N VAL A 674 33.33 -30.34 -17.40
CA VAL A 674 32.47 -31.34 -18.04
C VAL A 674 33.14 -31.89 -19.30
N SER A 675 32.85 -33.14 -19.63
CA SER A 675 33.25 -33.71 -20.93
C SER A 675 32.34 -33.19 -22.03
N VAL A 676 32.94 -32.67 -23.09
CA VAL A 676 32.26 -32.18 -24.29
C VAL A 676 32.75 -32.92 -25.52
N GLN A 677 31.94 -32.97 -26.58
CA GLN A 677 32.32 -33.58 -27.86
C GLN A 677 32.19 -32.56 -29.00
N ALA A 678 33.19 -32.56 -29.89
CA ALA A 678 33.09 -31.90 -31.18
C ALA A 678 33.43 -32.93 -32.28
N GLY A 679 32.45 -33.26 -33.12
CA GLY A 679 32.53 -34.40 -34.01
C GLY A 679 32.72 -35.71 -33.24
N LYS A 680 33.77 -36.47 -33.55
CA LYS A 680 34.11 -37.76 -32.89
C LYS A 680 35.10 -37.63 -31.73
N LYS A 681 35.54 -36.41 -31.39
CA LYS A 681 36.59 -36.17 -30.40
C LYS A 681 35.99 -35.64 -29.10
N SER A 682 36.46 -36.16 -27.97
CA SER A 682 36.10 -35.69 -26.63
C SER A 682 37.14 -34.69 -26.11
N TYR A 683 36.66 -33.66 -25.42
CA TYR A 683 37.46 -32.62 -24.79
C TYR A 683 36.93 -32.37 -23.37
N ILE A 684 37.77 -31.77 -22.53
CA ILE A 684 37.37 -31.28 -21.22
C ILE A 684 37.16 -29.76 -21.33
N SER A 685 35.99 -29.30 -20.89
CA SER A 685 35.60 -27.89 -20.91
C SER A 685 35.32 -27.41 -19.49
N SER A 686 35.72 -26.20 -19.14
CA SER A 686 35.22 -25.49 -17.96
C SER A 686 33.81 -24.94 -18.21
N ILE A 687 33.04 -24.82 -17.14
CA ILE A 687 31.73 -24.17 -17.09
C ILE A 687 31.86 -22.90 -16.26
N ASP A 688 31.43 -21.78 -16.83
CA ASP A 688 31.26 -20.54 -16.09
C ASP A 688 30.01 -19.80 -16.59
N ILE A 689 28.87 -20.12 -15.98
CA ILE A 689 27.58 -19.52 -16.32
C ILE A 689 27.48 -18.03 -15.97
N THR A 690 28.48 -17.48 -15.26
CA THR A 690 28.54 -16.06 -14.89
C THR A 690 29.22 -15.21 -15.97
N GLN A 691 29.94 -15.85 -16.90
CA GLN A 691 30.47 -15.21 -18.11
C GLN A 691 29.38 -15.07 -19.16
N SER A 692 29.22 -13.87 -19.74
CA SER A 692 28.19 -13.60 -20.74
C SER A 692 28.37 -14.40 -22.03
N ILE A 693 29.62 -14.69 -22.41
CA ILE A 693 29.99 -15.30 -23.69
C ILE A 693 30.93 -16.49 -23.48
N THR A 694 30.69 -17.55 -24.25
CA THR A 694 31.56 -18.72 -24.34
C THR A 694 32.93 -18.31 -24.88
N THR A 695 33.99 -18.76 -24.20
CA THR A 695 35.37 -18.33 -24.49
C THR A 695 36.22 -19.50 -24.97
N LEU A 696 36.97 -19.27 -26.06
CA LEU A 696 37.87 -20.23 -26.68
C LEU A 696 39.30 -19.67 -26.70
N SER A 697 40.30 -20.51 -26.44
CA SER A 697 41.68 -20.17 -26.81
C SER A 697 41.87 -20.28 -28.32
N THR A 698 42.89 -19.62 -28.85
CA THR A 698 43.24 -19.71 -30.28
C THR A 698 43.52 -21.16 -30.71
N LYS A 699 44.06 -21.99 -29.80
CA LYS A 699 44.25 -23.43 -30.01
C LYS A 699 42.92 -24.21 -30.02
N ALA A 700 41.96 -23.81 -29.18
CA ALA A 700 40.64 -24.44 -29.13
C ALA A 700 39.83 -24.20 -30.41
N VAL A 701 39.97 -23.03 -31.04
CA VAL A 701 39.32 -22.72 -32.32
C VAL A 701 39.60 -23.80 -33.37
N GLN A 702 40.88 -24.17 -33.56
CA GLN A 702 41.26 -25.21 -34.52
C GLN A 702 40.77 -26.60 -34.11
N LYS A 703 40.87 -26.95 -32.81
CA LYS A 703 40.47 -28.27 -32.29
C LYS A 703 38.97 -28.53 -32.43
N LEU A 704 38.16 -27.51 -32.22
CA LEU A 704 36.69 -27.59 -32.25
C LEU A 704 36.13 -27.30 -33.65
N GLY A 705 36.97 -26.92 -34.62
CA GLY A 705 36.51 -26.49 -35.93
C GLY A 705 35.69 -25.19 -35.89
N ALA A 706 35.96 -24.31 -34.92
CA ALA A 706 35.30 -23.01 -34.85
C ALA A 706 35.83 -22.07 -35.95
N HIS A 707 34.98 -21.20 -36.47
CA HIS A 707 35.28 -20.34 -37.61
C HIS A 707 35.43 -18.89 -37.13
N VAL A 708 36.65 -18.35 -37.16
CA VAL A 708 36.87 -16.92 -36.87
C VAL A 708 36.23 -16.10 -37.99
N PHE A 709 35.29 -15.22 -37.65
CA PHE A 709 34.53 -14.44 -38.63
C PHE A 709 34.62 -12.93 -38.41
N PHE A 710 35.10 -12.49 -37.23
CA PHE A 710 35.31 -11.08 -36.95
C PHE A 710 36.52 -10.87 -36.03
N ARG A 711 37.29 -9.83 -36.32
CA ARG A 711 38.43 -9.39 -35.51
C ARG A 711 38.49 -7.87 -35.53
N ASP A 712 38.55 -7.27 -34.35
CA ASP A 712 38.90 -5.86 -34.17
C ASP A 712 40.17 -5.72 -33.32
N ILE A 713 40.52 -4.49 -32.95
CA ILE A 713 41.74 -4.17 -32.19
C ILE A 713 41.74 -4.81 -30.79
N GLN A 714 40.56 -5.07 -30.22
CA GLN A 714 40.38 -5.49 -28.82
C GLN A 714 39.89 -6.93 -28.68
N ASN A 715 39.21 -7.48 -29.69
CA ASN A 715 38.49 -8.74 -29.60
C ASN A 715 38.56 -9.54 -30.91
N THR A 716 38.69 -10.85 -30.79
CA THR A 716 38.46 -11.80 -31.88
C THR A 716 37.23 -12.64 -31.55
N TYR A 717 36.38 -12.88 -32.54
CA TYR A 717 35.17 -13.69 -32.39
C TYR A 717 35.14 -14.84 -33.38
N ALA A 718 34.63 -15.98 -32.92
CA ALA A 718 34.49 -17.19 -33.70
C ALA A 718 33.10 -17.79 -33.54
N MET A 719 32.62 -18.46 -34.58
CA MET A 719 31.40 -19.25 -34.54
C MET A 719 31.75 -20.71 -34.30
N LEU A 720 31.19 -21.30 -33.25
CA LEU A 720 31.31 -22.73 -32.96
C LEU A 720 30.13 -23.47 -33.63
N PRO A 721 30.39 -24.27 -34.69
CA PRO A 721 29.31 -24.87 -35.48
C PRO A 721 28.50 -25.90 -34.70
N GLU A 722 29.16 -26.79 -33.95
CA GLU A 722 28.49 -27.76 -33.07
C GLU A 722 29.39 -28.15 -31.89
N ILE A 723 28.80 -28.27 -30.70
CA ILE A 723 29.41 -28.89 -29.53
C ILE A 723 28.33 -29.69 -28.78
N ALA A 724 28.70 -30.86 -28.26
CA ALA A 724 27.77 -31.71 -27.52
C ALA A 724 28.20 -31.90 -26.06
N ILE A 725 27.22 -31.94 -25.18
CA ILE A 725 27.35 -32.33 -23.77
C ILE A 725 26.48 -33.56 -23.58
N GLY A 726 27.09 -34.74 -23.47
CA GLY A 726 26.35 -36.01 -23.55
C GLY A 726 25.61 -36.14 -24.88
N THR A 727 24.29 -36.36 -24.84
CA THR A 727 23.44 -36.44 -26.04
C THR A 727 22.87 -35.09 -26.49
N ALA A 728 23.00 -34.03 -25.68
CA ALA A 728 22.53 -32.70 -26.03
C ALA A 728 23.53 -31.98 -26.94
N ARG A 729 23.03 -31.29 -27.97
CA ARG A 729 23.86 -30.58 -28.95
C ARG A 729 23.53 -29.10 -28.98
N PHE A 730 24.57 -28.29 -29.08
CA PHE A 730 24.51 -26.84 -29.24
C PHE A 730 25.11 -26.47 -30.59
N ARG A 731 24.41 -25.67 -31.39
CA ARG A 731 24.86 -25.24 -32.72
C ARG A 731 24.93 -23.74 -32.83
N ASN A 732 25.82 -23.27 -33.70
CA ASN A 732 26.01 -21.86 -34.03
C ASN A 732 26.21 -21.01 -32.77
N ILE A 733 27.12 -21.46 -31.90
CA ILE A 733 27.41 -20.76 -30.64
C ILE A 733 28.48 -19.70 -30.89
N PHE A 734 28.08 -18.46 -30.64
CA PHE A 734 28.93 -17.30 -30.73
C PHE A 734 30.00 -17.30 -29.62
N CYS A 735 31.28 -17.19 -29.97
CA CYS A 735 32.39 -17.34 -29.02
C CYS A 735 33.37 -16.16 -29.09
N LYS A 736 33.92 -15.77 -27.94
CA LYS A 736 35.09 -14.87 -27.86
C LYS A 736 36.36 -15.71 -27.91
N VAL A 737 37.35 -15.26 -28.69
CA VAL A 737 38.65 -15.90 -28.80
C VAL A 737 39.69 -15.12 -28.01
N VAL A 738 40.44 -15.82 -27.18
CA VAL A 738 41.54 -15.26 -26.36
C VAL A 738 42.88 -15.84 -26.85
N GLU A 739 43.92 -15.02 -26.80
CA GLU A 739 45.25 -15.39 -27.32
C GLU A 739 46.01 -16.34 -26.39
N ASP A 740 45.64 -16.37 -25.11
CA ASP A 740 46.22 -17.28 -24.12
C ASP A 740 45.93 -18.76 -24.50
N LYS A 741 46.99 -19.52 -24.68
CA LYS A 741 46.95 -20.91 -25.16
C LYS A 741 46.56 -21.91 -24.07
N ASP A 742 46.64 -21.50 -22.81
CA ASP A 742 46.43 -22.37 -21.64
C ASP A 742 45.02 -22.21 -21.04
N ILE A 743 44.24 -21.24 -21.52
CA ILE A 743 42.81 -21.11 -21.17
C ILE A 743 42.03 -22.32 -21.70
N LYS A 744 41.32 -22.99 -20.77
CA LYS A 744 40.36 -24.06 -21.06
C LYS A 744 39.17 -23.48 -21.85
N ILE A 745 38.55 -24.32 -22.68
CA ILE A 745 37.25 -24.00 -23.30
C ILE A 745 36.28 -23.67 -22.17
N THR A 746 35.76 -22.45 -22.11
CA THR A 746 34.84 -22.04 -21.03
C THR A 746 33.46 -21.80 -21.61
N LEU A 747 32.50 -22.66 -21.24
CA LEU A 747 31.10 -22.53 -21.67
C LEU A 747 30.40 -21.47 -20.81
N GLY A 748 29.87 -20.44 -21.47
CA GLY A 748 29.26 -19.28 -20.83
C GLY A 748 27.73 -19.25 -20.90
N PHE A 749 27.14 -18.20 -20.34
CA PHE A 749 25.70 -17.96 -20.30
C PHE A 749 25.05 -18.01 -21.69
N ASN A 750 25.67 -17.46 -22.74
CA ASN A 750 25.10 -17.46 -24.09
C ASN A 750 24.80 -18.88 -24.65
N LEU A 751 25.49 -19.91 -24.16
CA LEU A 751 25.20 -21.30 -24.48
C LEU A 751 24.10 -21.85 -23.56
N PHE A 752 24.24 -21.68 -22.24
CA PHE A 752 23.33 -22.28 -21.26
C PHE A 752 21.93 -21.66 -21.26
N ARG A 753 21.78 -20.38 -21.62
CA ARG A 753 20.48 -19.70 -21.74
C ARG A 753 19.54 -20.31 -22.78
N LEU A 754 20.06 -21.17 -23.67
CA LEU A 754 19.28 -21.88 -24.70
C LEU A 754 18.56 -23.11 -24.14
N ILE A 755 18.93 -23.54 -22.93
CA ILE A 755 18.35 -24.66 -22.22
C ILE A 755 17.28 -24.12 -21.28
N PRO A 756 16.11 -24.78 -21.13
CA PRO A 756 15.12 -24.32 -20.17
C PRO A 756 15.65 -24.31 -18.72
N GLN A 757 16.32 -25.40 -18.32
CA GLN A 757 16.82 -25.57 -16.95
C GLN A 757 18.21 -26.21 -16.91
N LEU A 758 19.03 -25.74 -15.96
CA LEU A 758 20.36 -26.25 -15.65
C LEU A 758 20.47 -26.54 -14.15
N THR A 759 20.81 -27.76 -13.73
CA THR A 759 21.13 -28.06 -12.33
C THR A 759 22.60 -28.44 -12.19
N LEU A 760 23.27 -27.83 -11.23
CA LEU A 760 24.61 -28.18 -10.78
C LEU A 760 24.51 -28.88 -9.43
N THR A 761 25.18 -30.02 -9.32
CA THR A 761 25.36 -30.75 -8.06
C THR A 761 26.86 -30.91 -7.79
N GLN A 762 27.24 -31.63 -6.73
CA GLN A 762 28.65 -31.92 -6.46
C GLN A 762 29.34 -32.77 -7.54
N ASN A 763 28.58 -33.59 -8.29
CA ASN A 763 29.14 -34.58 -9.21
C ASN A 763 28.42 -34.68 -10.57
N GLN A 764 27.34 -33.95 -10.77
CA GLN A 764 26.52 -33.97 -11.98
C GLN A 764 26.12 -32.57 -12.44
N LEU A 765 26.13 -32.41 -13.77
CA LEU A 765 25.47 -31.34 -14.51
C LEU A 765 24.21 -31.95 -15.13
N ILE A 766 23.05 -31.36 -14.87
CA ILE A 766 21.77 -31.86 -15.37
C ILE A 766 21.17 -30.79 -16.28
N LEU A 767 20.88 -31.16 -17.52
CA LEU A 767 20.20 -30.32 -18.51
C LEU A 767 18.74 -30.76 -18.56
N GLY A 768 17.80 -29.91 -18.16
CA GLY A 768 16.39 -30.24 -18.02
C GLY A 768 15.48 -29.40 -18.91
N LYS A 769 14.33 -29.97 -19.28
CA LYS A 769 13.20 -29.25 -19.89
C LYS A 769 12.14 -28.81 -18.88
N HIS A 770 12.22 -29.28 -17.63
CA HIS A 770 11.21 -29.01 -16.61
C HIS A 770 11.44 -27.63 -16.00
N GLN A 771 10.36 -26.87 -15.83
CA GLN A 771 10.42 -25.55 -15.24
C GLN A 771 10.24 -25.64 -13.72
N THR A 772 10.94 -24.77 -13.01
CA THR A 772 10.71 -24.53 -11.58
C THR A 772 9.35 -23.86 -11.37
N ALA A 773 8.62 -24.29 -10.34
CA ALA A 773 7.33 -23.66 -9.98
C ALA A 773 7.55 -22.44 -9.06
N SER A 774 8.67 -22.42 -8.34
CA SER A 774 9.08 -21.41 -7.37
C SER A 774 10.53 -21.00 -7.62
N GLY A 775 11.09 -20.12 -6.79
CA GLY A 775 12.52 -19.81 -6.85
C GLY A 775 12.83 -18.33 -6.71
N THR A 776 14.09 -18.10 -6.41
CA THR A 776 14.67 -16.77 -6.18
C THR A 776 14.85 -16.03 -7.51
N PRO A 777 14.35 -14.80 -7.66
CA PRO A 777 14.53 -14.02 -8.88
C PRO A 777 16.00 -13.91 -9.29
N MET A 778 16.26 -14.13 -10.59
CA MET A 778 17.54 -13.89 -11.23
C MET A 778 17.42 -12.88 -12.37
N ARG A 779 18.56 -12.39 -12.82
CA ARG A 779 18.71 -11.59 -14.04
C ARG A 779 20.14 -11.63 -14.54
N PHE A 780 20.30 -11.42 -15.84
CA PHE A 780 21.59 -11.21 -16.47
C PHE A 780 21.64 -9.80 -17.07
N ASP A 781 22.19 -8.84 -16.33
CA ASP A 781 22.43 -7.46 -16.81
C ASP A 781 23.87 -7.08 -16.47
N LYS A 782 24.77 -7.17 -17.46
CA LYS A 782 26.25 -7.18 -17.34
C LYS A 782 26.82 -8.36 -16.54
N TYR A 783 26.19 -8.71 -15.42
CA TYR A 783 26.52 -9.84 -14.55
C TYR A 783 25.28 -10.71 -14.31
N LEU A 784 25.51 -11.99 -13.99
CA LEU A 784 24.46 -12.85 -13.47
C LEU A 784 24.22 -12.49 -12.00
N CYS A 785 23.03 -12.00 -11.69
CA CYS A 785 22.65 -11.57 -10.35
C CYS A 785 21.41 -12.34 -9.86
N VAL A 786 21.33 -12.50 -8.55
CA VAL A 786 20.23 -13.11 -7.82
C VAL A 786 19.77 -12.15 -6.70
N GLN A 787 18.48 -12.18 -6.39
CA GLN A 787 17.93 -11.41 -5.29
C GLN A 787 18.14 -12.17 -3.96
N GLY A 788 18.76 -11.54 -2.97
CA GLY A 788 18.78 -12.03 -1.60
C GLY A 788 17.66 -11.44 -0.76
N GLU A 789 17.23 -12.19 0.24
CA GLU A 789 16.19 -11.80 1.18
C GLU A 789 16.78 -11.59 2.59
N THR A 790 16.63 -10.38 3.15
CA THR A 790 17.06 -10.05 4.52
C THR A 790 15.86 -10.00 5.47
N ASN A 791 16.05 -9.78 6.77
CA ASN A 791 14.92 -9.61 7.69
C ASN A 791 14.06 -8.37 7.36
N ALA A 792 14.67 -7.30 6.84
CA ALA A 792 14.01 -6.01 6.62
C ALA A 792 13.69 -5.71 5.14
N GLY A 793 14.21 -6.51 4.20
CA GLY A 793 14.05 -6.21 2.78
C GLY A 793 14.79 -7.19 1.88
N TYR A 794 15.39 -6.65 0.82
CA TYR A 794 16.04 -7.40 -0.23
C TYR A 794 17.39 -6.77 -0.58
N VAL A 795 18.27 -7.61 -1.13
CA VAL A 795 19.57 -7.19 -1.64
C VAL A 795 19.84 -7.78 -3.03
N THR A 796 20.63 -7.11 -3.84
CA THR A 796 21.09 -7.62 -5.15
C THR A 796 22.46 -8.26 -4.97
N LEU A 797 22.60 -9.53 -5.35
CA LEU A 797 23.83 -10.30 -5.16
C LEU A 797 24.33 -10.83 -6.49
N ARG A 798 25.57 -10.53 -6.83
CA ARG A 798 26.22 -11.07 -8.02
C ARG A 798 26.64 -12.52 -7.77
N LEU A 799 26.35 -13.40 -8.71
CA LEU A 799 26.83 -14.77 -8.68
C LEU A 799 28.23 -14.87 -9.29
N LYS A 800 29.07 -15.69 -8.65
CA LYS A 800 30.37 -16.14 -9.18
C LYS A 800 30.47 -17.65 -9.07
N MET A 801 31.20 -18.29 -9.98
CA MET A 801 31.35 -19.74 -9.92
C MET A 801 32.03 -20.23 -8.64
N SER A 802 33.06 -19.52 -8.18
CA SER A 802 33.89 -19.89 -7.03
C SER A 802 34.42 -18.64 -6.30
N GLY A 803 34.99 -18.82 -5.11
CA GLY A 803 35.60 -17.76 -4.30
C GLY A 803 34.83 -17.46 -3.01
N GLN A 804 35.38 -16.55 -2.20
CA GLN A 804 34.78 -16.18 -0.91
C GLN A 804 33.54 -15.32 -1.11
N ASN A 805 32.47 -15.56 -0.34
CA ASN A 805 31.30 -14.68 -0.37
C ASN A 805 31.64 -13.34 0.28
N SER A 806 30.96 -12.28 -0.18
CA SER A 806 31.16 -10.95 0.36
C SER A 806 29.84 -10.17 0.38
N LEU A 807 29.65 -9.38 1.41
CA LEU A 807 28.47 -8.53 1.60
C LEU A 807 28.93 -7.13 1.98
N LEU A 808 28.31 -6.13 1.37
CA LEU A 808 28.59 -4.73 1.67
C LEU A 808 28.24 -4.37 3.13
N ARG A 809 27.14 -4.93 3.63
CA ARG A 809 26.63 -4.68 4.98
C ARG A 809 26.38 -6.00 5.70
N LEU A 810 27.34 -6.46 6.50
CA LEU A 810 27.20 -7.69 7.29
C LEU A 810 26.03 -7.64 8.29
N LYS A 811 25.61 -6.44 8.72
CA LYS A 811 24.43 -6.23 9.58
C LYS A 811 23.11 -6.65 8.94
N ASP A 812 23.07 -6.79 7.62
CA ASP A 812 21.87 -7.19 6.89
C ASP A 812 21.67 -8.73 6.88
N THR A 813 22.56 -9.47 7.55
CA THR A 813 22.47 -10.93 7.71
C THR A 813 21.45 -11.35 8.79
N PRO A 814 20.86 -12.56 8.70
CA PRO A 814 21.06 -13.55 7.64
C PRO A 814 20.44 -13.10 6.31
N VAL A 815 21.16 -13.36 5.22
CA VAL A 815 20.66 -13.17 3.85
C VAL A 815 20.26 -14.54 3.31
N SER A 816 18.99 -14.71 2.95
CA SER A 816 18.47 -15.93 2.37
C SER A 816 18.53 -15.87 0.85
N VAL A 817 19.07 -16.90 0.22
CA VAL A 817 19.10 -17.07 -1.23
C VAL A 817 18.69 -18.50 -1.52
N ALA A 818 17.52 -18.69 -2.14
CA ALA A 818 16.81 -19.96 -2.16
C ALA A 818 16.69 -20.52 -0.73
N GLU A 819 17.11 -21.77 -0.49
CA GLU A 819 17.07 -22.39 0.84
C GLU A 819 18.34 -22.09 1.68
N ALA A 820 19.38 -21.51 1.08
CA ALA A 820 20.61 -21.16 1.77
C ALA A 820 20.45 -19.89 2.62
N LYS A 821 20.83 -19.97 3.90
CA LYS A 821 20.97 -18.81 4.79
C LYS A 821 22.45 -18.46 4.97
N ILE A 822 22.81 -17.26 4.55
CA ILE A 822 24.17 -16.75 4.61
C ILE A 822 24.29 -15.89 5.86
N GLN A 823 25.10 -16.35 6.81
CA GLN A 823 25.39 -15.65 8.05
C GLN A 823 26.54 -14.65 7.86
N ALA A 824 26.71 -13.72 8.82
CA ALA A 824 27.87 -12.83 8.82
C ALA A 824 29.21 -13.57 8.79
N SER A 825 29.29 -14.76 9.40
CA SER A 825 30.49 -15.61 9.39
C SER A 825 30.78 -16.27 8.03
N ASP A 826 29.80 -16.32 7.13
CA ASP A 826 29.94 -16.94 5.81
C ASP A 826 30.45 -15.96 4.74
N ALA A 827 30.64 -14.68 5.07
CA ALA A 827 31.00 -13.62 4.15
C ALA A 827 32.01 -12.63 4.74
N VAL A 828 32.81 -12.00 3.89
CA VAL A 828 33.66 -10.85 4.26
C VAL A 828 33.01 -9.53 3.88
N PRO A 829 33.39 -8.41 4.51
CA PRO A 829 33.01 -7.08 4.03
C PRO A 829 33.44 -6.91 2.57
N GLY A 830 32.50 -6.53 1.72
CA GLY A 830 32.79 -6.19 0.33
C GLY A 830 33.30 -4.76 0.21
N ASP A 831 34.38 -4.56 -0.55
CA ASP A 831 34.86 -3.24 -0.97
C ASP A 831 34.27 -2.93 -2.35
N TYR A 832 33.01 -2.48 -2.34
CA TYR A 832 32.28 -2.11 -3.55
C TYR A 832 32.04 -0.60 -3.52
N ASN A 833 32.42 0.08 -4.60
CA ASN A 833 31.95 1.44 -4.80
C ASN A 833 30.44 1.37 -5.13
N GLU A 834 29.59 1.76 -4.17
CA GLU A 834 28.12 1.81 -4.32
C GLU A 834 27.71 2.67 -5.54
N GLN A 835 28.54 3.63 -5.96
CA GLN A 835 28.27 4.47 -7.13
C GLN A 835 28.57 3.78 -8.48
N GLU A 836 29.38 2.72 -8.49
CA GLU A 836 29.79 2.04 -9.73
C GLU A 836 29.16 0.65 -9.92
N ASN A 837 28.63 0.05 -8.84
CA ASN A 837 28.10 -1.31 -8.86
C ASN A 837 26.69 -1.41 -8.26
N PRO A 838 25.69 -1.91 -9.02
CA PRO A 838 24.30 -2.01 -8.56
C PRO A 838 24.04 -3.21 -7.62
N TYR A 839 25.09 -3.91 -7.16
CA TYR A 839 24.98 -5.10 -6.30
C TYR A 839 25.63 -4.86 -4.93
N GLN A 840 25.04 -5.45 -3.90
CA GLN A 840 25.40 -5.27 -2.49
C GLN A 840 26.21 -6.46 -1.94
N GLY A 841 26.62 -7.38 -2.81
CA GLY A 841 27.42 -8.54 -2.44
C GLY A 841 27.68 -9.50 -3.59
N GLU A 842 28.57 -10.45 -3.34
CA GLU A 842 28.88 -11.56 -4.23
C GLU A 842 28.72 -12.90 -3.51
N ILE A 843 28.09 -13.87 -4.18
CA ILE A 843 27.91 -15.23 -3.67
C ILE A 843 28.49 -16.24 -4.65
N SER A 844 29.21 -17.20 -4.08
CA SER A 844 29.74 -18.34 -4.82
C SER A 844 28.68 -19.42 -5.05
N ILE A 845 28.56 -19.88 -6.30
CA ILE A 845 27.73 -21.03 -6.66
C ILE A 845 28.25 -22.31 -5.98
N ASP A 846 29.57 -22.47 -5.81
CA ASP A 846 30.12 -23.59 -5.01
C ASP A 846 29.62 -23.59 -3.58
N TYR A 847 29.62 -22.42 -2.95
CA TYR A 847 29.11 -22.28 -1.59
C TYR A 847 27.64 -22.74 -1.53
N LEU A 848 26.82 -22.33 -2.49
CA LEU A 848 25.41 -22.73 -2.58
C LEU A 848 25.25 -24.24 -2.82
N ILE A 849 26.02 -24.84 -3.73
CA ILE A 849 26.01 -26.31 -3.98
C ILE A 849 26.42 -27.06 -2.71
N ASN A 850 27.45 -26.59 -2.00
CA ASN A 850 27.94 -27.25 -0.80
C ASN A 850 26.95 -27.15 0.37
N ARG A 851 26.16 -26.07 0.44
CA ARG A 851 25.13 -25.88 1.47
C ARG A 851 23.83 -26.61 1.17
N GLN A 852 23.42 -26.69 -0.10
CA GLN A 852 22.09 -27.18 -0.52
C GLN A 852 22.15 -28.54 -1.24
N GLY A 853 23.34 -29.05 -1.54
CA GLY A 853 23.58 -30.27 -2.33
C GLY A 853 23.43 -30.07 -3.84
N ARG A 854 22.62 -29.09 -4.28
CA ARG A 854 22.42 -28.71 -5.68
C ARG A 854 22.00 -27.25 -5.80
N VAL A 855 22.15 -26.69 -7.00
CA VAL A 855 21.59 -25.40 -7.40
C VAL A 855 20.99 -25.55 -8.80
N THR A 856 19.75 -25.12 -8.97
CA THR A 856 19.01 -25.19 -10.22
C THR A 856 18.73 -23.79 -10.76
N PHE A 857 19.07 -23.57 -12.02
CA PHE A 857 18.83 -22.35 -12.78
C PHE A 857 17.73 -22.62 -13.80
N ASP A 858 16.60 -21.95 -13.65
CA ASP A 858 15.53 -21.88 -14.65
C ASP A 858 15.76 -20.63 -15.49
N TRP A 859 16.23 -20.81 -16.72
CA TRP A 859 16.58 -19.73 -17.62
C TRP A 859 15.37 -19.16 -18.35
N GLU A 860 14.25 -19.87 -18.42
CA GLU A 860 13.01 -19.37 -19.02
C GLU A 860 12.28 -18.40 -18.09
N LYS A 861 12.25 -18.71 -16.79
CA LYS A 861 11.64 -17.85 -15.77
C LYS A 861 12.64 -16.92 -15.09
N MET A 862 13.94 -17.13 -15.34
CA MET A 862 15.05 -16.49 -14.63
C MET A 862 14.87 -16.60 -13.11
N ARG A 863 14.84 -17.85 -12.64
CA ARG A 863 14.68 -18.23 -11.22
C ARG A 863 15.77 -19.22 -10.78
N MET A 864 16.18 -19.12 -9.52
CA MET A 864 17.14 -20.02 -8.89
C MET A 864 16.49 -20.80 -7.74
N GLU A 865 16.65 -22.11 -7.72
CA GLU A 865 16.22 -23.02 -6.65
C GLU A 865 17.41 -23.77 -6.03
#